data_AF-A0A5D2VSH8-F1
#
_entry.id   AF-A0A5D2VSH8-F1
#
_cell.length_a   1.000
_cell.length_b   1.000
_cell.length_c   1.000
_cell.angle_alpha   90.00
_cell.angle_beta   90.00
_cell.angle_gamma   90.00
#
_symmetry.space_group_name_H-M   'P 1'
#
loop_
_entity.id
_entity.type
_entity.pdbx_description
1 polymer ?
#
loop_
_entity_poly.entity_id
_entity_poly.type
_entity_poly.pdbx_seq_one_letter_code
_entity_poly.pdbx_strand_id
1 'polypeptide(L)'
;MMEWKWLRFIRMAVMLLVLEGRRWCTTDACLEHERIALLHLKPFFNYRNHLQSWVEVKGSDCCKWERVECNTTTRRLIQLSLNSTKWEFNVEYWYLNASMFLPFEELRSLYLSENAIAGCIENEGFGKLSSTLSNLEILDLSRNYLNDSILLSLSELSSLRYLDLSYNPFERSSHPRGFQWLSRLTKLETLHLSGNSLKNSIFLQMRNLSSLKTLSLDGTQMRLITNLEELDLSFNLFRNNTISFLQGLSSLKSLTLFANHLQGSLDIEGLSNLTNLKKLDLSGNQIESFQSFKDGGRKLELTHLEELNLDYNHFNTSVFASLNKLSNLKSLSIRANGLKGSIDMKDLDAFINLRELYMSDNELKNCVIHQDSNVSSSLEEIYLDYSTLNTNILQSIGVFASLKTLYLSDCGLIGPLPNQGWCDLRNLEVLDVSENALEGMLPHCFSNLTSLRELDISRNHFQIPLSFTPFANLSNLKALSINENKMVLEPSFYTSIPKFQLEVISLLKCITSQQLSRKVPTFLYYQYDLRYVDLSHNNLSGTVPTWLLENNTKLEDLILKGNSFTGPLSLSSALISNVSSIDLSENKLQGQIPTRICSTFPHLRRLFLSKNAFEGIIPLCLSGMKDLSFLDLSNNQLLSNNNLSGNVVPVILSANRVPYLYLDGNNFSGEMTNVDVSTFEFPNSLSEIDLSNNKLHGKLPRWIGNASFLQRLAMSNNGFEGSIPMEFCKLNRLEFLDLSQNNLSGSIPSCFNPPYIEHVHLHGNRLRGPLSLAFYNSSSIVTLDLRGNNLTGSIPKWIYTLSSLSVLLLKDNHFHGKVPVELCKLHSLSIIDLSQNMFSGPIPSCLGNLSLPMQRKKILEIGFYGPSIEEHETTLNFGMDSYYPDSYLEEVIEFTTKSGLFLYEGNILSYMTGIDLSCNNLTGHIPSELGNLSEIYSLNLSHNKLTGVIPSSFAKLHQIESLDLSYNNLSGEIPNQLVELNSLEVFSMAYNNLSGSIPEPKAQFGTFIENSYEGNPFLCGPILHKSCSKTDSPSTISTVSEDKGEDGLIDTYNFCVSFLVSYVVVLLTIFVVLYINPYWRRAWFSLVGKCITTCRYSNVGNFLTYHIFKRCV
;
A
#
# COMPACT_ATOMS: atom_id res chain seq x y z
N MET A 1 -57.02 -39.56 -62.43
CA MET A 1 -56.93 -38.61 -61.28
C MET A 1 -55.89 -39.08 -60.26
N MET A 2 -54.63 -39.32 -60.69
CA MET A 2 -53.54 -39.78 -59.81
C MET A 2 -52.14 -39.22 -60.17
N GLU A 3 -52.00 -38.42 -61.22
CA GLU A 3 -50.69 -37.84 -61.61
C GLU A 3 -50.44 -36.42 -61.09
N TRP A 4 -51.48 -35.69 -60.68
CA TRP A 4 -51.33 -34.29 -60.21
C TRP A 4 -50.91 -34.15 -58.73
N LYS A 5 -51.01 -35.22 -57.93
CA LYS A 5 -50.59 -35.19 -56.52
C LYS A 5 -49.08 -35.40 -56.35
N TRP A 6 -48.45 -36.19 -57.22
CA TRP A 6 -47.01 -36.44 -57.18
C TRP A 6 -46.18 -35.23 -57.63
N LEU A 7 -46.62 -34.49 -58.65
CA LEU A 7 -45.94 -33.25 -59.07
C LEU A 7 -46.03 -32.14 -58.00
N ARG A 8 -47.12 -32.07 -57.22
CA ARG A 8 -47.23 -31.15 -56.07
C ARG A 8 -46.30 -31.55 -54.93
N PHE A 9 -46.16 -32.84 -54.65
CA PHE A 9 -45.24 -33.34 -53.62
C PHE A 9 -43.77 -33.10 -53.99
N ILE A 10 -43.39 -33.31 -55.26
CA ILE A 10 -42.02 -33.04 -55.72
C ILE A 10 -41.74 -31.53 -55.76
N ARG A 11 -42.69 -30.69 -56.17
CA ARG A 11 -42.54 -29.21 -56.08
C ARG A 11 -42.48 -28.72 -54.64
N MET A 12 -43.22 -29.32 -53.71
CA MET A 12 -43.12 -29.01 -52.28
C MET A 12 -41.80 -29.48 -51.68
N ALA A 13 -41.32 -30.67 -52.05
CA ALA A 13 -40.04 -31.22 -51.57
C ALA A 13 -38.85 -30.45 -52.12
N VAL A 14 -38.88 -29.99 -53.37
CA VAL A 14 -37.85 -29.12 -53.95
C VAL A 14 -37.94 -27.70 -53.38
N MET A 15 -39.13 -27.14 -53.13
CA MET A 15 -39.26 -25.89 -52.37
C MET A 15 -38.78 -26.04 -50.93
N LEU A 16 -39.04 -27.17 -50.26
CA LEU A 16 -38.59 -27.45 -48.90
C LEU A 16 -37.08 -27.68 -48.85
N LEU A 17 -36.46 -28.29 -49.86
CA LEU A 17 -35.00 -28.41 -49.98
C LEU A 17 -34.33 -27.09 -50.37
N VAL A 18 -35.01 -26.22 -51.13
CA VAL A 18 -34.55 -24.85 -51.40
C VAL A 18 -34.79 -23.93 -50.20
N LEU A 19 -35.80 -24.19 -49.36
CA LEU A 19 -36.07 -23.49 -48.10
C LEU A 19 -35.22 -24.03 -46.95
N GLU A 20 -34.85 -25.31 -46.94
CA GLU A 20 -33.89 -25.92 -46.00
C GLU A 20 -32.44 -25.59 -46.40
N GLY A 21 -32.13 -25.56 -47.70
CA GLY A 21 -30.87 -25.02 -48.22
C GLY A 21 -30.74 -23.51 -48.01
N ARG A 22 -31.86 -22.76 -47.92
CA ARG A 22 -31.87 -21.36 -47.47
C ARG A 22 -31.94 -21.19 -45.94
N ARG A 23 -32.28 -22.23 -45.17
CA ARG A 23 -32.26 -22.22 -43.69
C ARG A 23 -30.88 -22.53 -43.09
N TRP A 24 -29.89 -22.87 -43.91
CA TRP A 24 -28.47 -22.90 -43.53
C TRP A 24 -27.71 -21.59 -43.79
N CYS A 25 -28.43 -20.50 -44.09
CA CYS A 25 -27.90 -19.14 -43.97
C CYS A 25 -28.62 -18.42 -42.83
N THR A 26 -28.35 -18.82 -41.59
CA THR A 26 -28.59 -17.97 -40.42
C THR A 26 -27.70 -16.74 -40.56
N THR A 27 -28.34 -15.63 -40.90
CA THR A 27 -27.76 -14.32 -41.20
C THR A 27 -27.59 -13.50 -39.93
N ASP A 28 -26.77 -14.00 -39.01
CA ASP A 28 -26.39 -13.27 -37.78
C ASP A 28 -24.92 -13.44 -37.39
N ALA A 29 -24.07 -14.06 -38.22
CA ALA A 29 -22.66 -14.29 -37.91
C ALA A 29 -21.71 -13.57 -38.89
N CYS A 30 -20.55 -13.14 -38.39
CA CYS A 30 -19.44 -12.63 -39.19
C CYS A 30 -18.96 -13.62 -40.28
N LEU A 31 -18.26 -13.12 -41.30
CA LEU A 31 -17.74 -13.97 -42.39
C LEU A 31 -16.79 -15.05 -41.84
N GLU A 32 -17.06 -16.30 -42.21
CA GLU A 32 -16.35 -17.48 -41.68
C GLU A 32 -14.83 -17.42 -41.92
N HIS A 33 -14.37 -16.84 -43.03
CA HIS A 33 -12.93 -16.68 -43.28
C HIS A 33 -12.28 -15.62 -42.39
N GLU A 34 -12.97 -14.52 -42.05
CA GLU A 34 -12.46 -13.50 -41.11
C GLU A 34 -12.45 -14.07 -39.68
N ARG A 35 -13.47 -14.84 -39.32
CA ARG A 35 -13.52 -15.59 -38.05
C ARG A 35 -12.32 -16.52 -37.90
N ILE A 36 -12.01 -17.30 -38.94
CA ILE A 36 -10.84 -18.20 -38.94
C ILE A 36 -9.55 -17.39 -38.85
N ALA A 37 -9.42 -16.28 -39.58
CA ALA A 37 -8.25 -15.40 -39.52
C ALA A 37 -8.02 -14.81 -38.12
N LEU A 38 -9.08 -14.40 -37.41
CA LEU A 38 -8.99 -13.95 -36.01
C LEU A 38 -8.48 -15.08 -35.09
N LEU A 39 -9.01 -16.30 -35.23
CA LEU A 39 -8.52 -17.43 -34.46
C LEU A 39 -7.06 -17.77 -34.76
N HIS A 40 -6.57 -17.51 -35.98
CA HIS A 40 -5.15 -17.62 -36.32
C HIS A 40 -4.29 -16.51 -35.69
N LEU A 41 -4.84 -15.32 -35.43
CA LEU A 41 -4.15 -14.25 -34.69
C LEU A 41 -4.07 -14.55 -33.19
N LYS A 42 -5.09 -15.22 -32.63
CA LYS A 42 -5.25 -15.44 -31.19
C LYS A 42 -3.98 -15.96 -30.48
N PRO A 43 -3.23 -16.96 -30.98
CA PRO A 43 -2.03 -17.44 -30.29
C PRO A 43 -0.91 -16.40 -30.16
N PHE A 44 -0.87 -15.39 -31.04
CA PHE A 44 0.17 -14.36 -31.03
C PHE A 44 -0.12 -13.23 -30.06
N PHE A 45 -1.39 -13.02 -29.71
CA PHE A 45 -1.88 -11.90 -28.92
C PHE A 45 -2.66 -12.31 -27.66
N ASN A 46 -2.93 -13.59 -27.39
CA ASN A 46 -3.75 -13.99 -26.22
C ASN A 46 -2.92 -14.21 -24.94
N TYR A 47 -2.05 -13.27 -24.55
CA TYR A 47 -1.35 -13.34 -23.26
C TYR A 47 -2.33 -12.97 -22.13
N ARG A 48 -2.16 -13.54 -20.93
CA ARG A 48 -3.09 -13.38 -19.77
C ARG A 48 -4.57 -13.64 -20.06
N ASN A 49 -4.89 -14.31 -21.17
CA ASN A 49 -6.23 -14.65 -21.62
C ASN A 49 -7.14 -13.43 -21.97
N HIS A 50 -6.54 -12.31 -22.42
CA HIS A 50 -7.29 -11.11 -22.83
C HIS A 50 -8.26 -11.30 -24.01
N LEU A 51 -8.14 -12.38 -24.80
CA LEU A 51 -9.03 -12.71 -25.91
C LEU A 51 -9.97 -13.89 -25.56
N GLN A 52 -10.45 -13.94 -24.31
CA GLN A 52 -11.31 -15.02 -23.81
C GLN A 52 -12.61 -15.18 -24.61
N SER A 53 -13.19 -14.07 -25.06
CA SER A 53 -14.43 -14.05 -25.85
C SER A 53 -14.28 -14.68 -27.25
N TRP A 54 -13.06 -14.85 -27.76
CA TRP A 54 -12.79 -15.40 -29.08
C TRP A 54 -12.88 -16.93 -29.07
N VAL A 55 -14.10 -17.47 -29.14
CA VAL A 55 -14.36 -18.89 -28.96
C VAL A 55 -14.26 -19.68 -30.26
N GLU A 56 -13.67 -20.89 -30.20
CA GLU A 56 -13.62 -21.83 -31.33
C GLU A 56 -14.94 -22.60 -31.51
N VAL A 57 -16.07 -21.89 -31.45
CA VAL A 57 -17.40 -22.49 -31.69
C VAL A 57 -17.77 -22.24 -33.14
N LYS A 58 -18.03 -23.31 -33.89
CA LYS A 58 -18.43 -23.24 -35.31
C LYS A 58 -19.75 -22.46 -35.44
N GLY A 59 -19.75 -21.42 -36.27
CA GLY A 59 -20.91 -20.52 -36.45
C GLY A 59 -21.07 -19.44 -35.37
N SER A 60 -20.08 -19.26 -34.49
CA SER A 60 -20.06 -18.12 -33.57
C SER A 60 -19.91 -16.80 -34.33
N ASP A 61 -20.64 -15.78 -33.88
CA ASP A 61 -20.56 -14.45 -34.46
C ASP A 61 -19.36 -13.68 -33.89
N CYS A 62 -18.28 -13.59 -34.66
CA CYS A 62 -17.08 -12.85 -34.22
C CYS A 62 -17.29 -11.34 -34.10
N CYS A 63 -18.37 -10.79 -34.66
CA CYS A 63 -18.73 -9.39 -34.45
C CYS A 63 -19.21 -9.09 -33.02
N LYS A 64 -19.46 -10.13 -32.21
CA LYS A 64 -19.76 -10.04 -30.78
C LYS A 64 -18.54 -10.34 -29.90
N TRP A 65 -17.40 -10.65 -30.50
CA TRP A 65 -16.18 -10.86 -29.73
C TRP A 65 -15.67 -9.53 -29.22
N GLU A 66 -15.15 -9.55 -27.99
CA GLU A 66 -14.52 -8.38 -27.40
C GLU A 66 -13.39 -7.91 -28.34
N ARG A 67 -13.27 -6.59 -28.50
CA ARG A 67 -12.24 -5.93 -29.30
C ARG A 67 -12.37 -6.10 -30.82
N VAL A 68 -13.48 -6.66 -31.30
CA VAL A 68 -13.83 -6.78 -32.72
C VAL A 68 -15.07 -5.93 -33.00
N GLU A 69 -15.01 -5.09 -34.03
CA GLU A 69 -16.19 -4.38 -34.54
C GLU A 69 -16.39 -4.71 -36.01
N CYS A 70 -17.65 -4.91 -36.39
CA CYS A 70 -18.04 -5.19 -37.77
C CYS A 70 -19.00 -4.13 -38.31
N ASN A 71 -18.95 -3.94 -39.63
CA ASN A 71 -19.97 -3.18 -40.33
C ASN A 71 -21.33 -3.86 -40.19
N THR A 72 -22.34 -3.09 -39.76
CA THR A 72 -23.70 -3.59 -39.52
C THR A 72 -24.40 -4.12 -40.76
N THR A 73 -23.99 -3.67 -41.96
CA THR A 73 -24.56 -4.05 -43.26
C THR A 73 -23.79 -5.17 -43.93
N THR A 74 -22.46 -5.05 -44.06
CA THR A 74 -21.63 -6.06 -44.77
C THR A 74 -21.23 -7.22 -43.85
N ARG A 75 -21.38 -7.07 -42.52
CA ARG A 75 -20.94 -8.02 -41.48
C ARG A 75 -19.44 -8.35 -41.55
N ARG A 76 -18.67 -7.45 -42.14
CA ARG A 76 -17.21 -7.53 -42.26
C ARG A 76 -16.54 -6.76 -41.16
N LEU A 77 -15.37 -7.24 -40.75
CA LEU A 77 -14.58 -6.63 -39.70
C LEU A 77 -14.04 -5.26 -40.15
N ILE A 78 -14.36 -4.21 -39.39
CA ILE A 78 -13.96 -2.82 -39.65
C ILE A 78 -13.00 -2.29 -38.59
N GLN A 79 -13.00 -2.85 -37.38
CA GLN A 79 -12.05 -2.47 -36.34
C GLN A 79 -11.56 -3.69 -35.57
N LEU A 80 -10.25 -3.67 -35.30
CA LEU A 80 -9.57 -4.68 -34.49
C LEU A 80 -8.69 -4.00 -33.45
N SER A 81 -8.93 -4.29 -32.17
CA SER A 81 -8.09 -3.81 -31.07
C SER A 81 -7.33 -4.97 -30.42
N LEU A 82 -6.01 -4.90 -30.44
CA LEU A 82 -5.11 -5.88 -29.82
C LEU A 82 -4.17 -5.18 -28.82
N ASN A 83 -4.59 -4.05 -28.27
CA ASN A 83 -3.80 -3.26 -27.31
C ASN A 83 -3.54 -4.00 -26.00
N SER A 84 -2.31 -3.90 -25.51
CA SER A 84 -1.84 -4.47 -24.24
C SER A 84 -2.08 -5.98 -24.12
N THR A 85 -2.20 -6.70 -25.25
CA THR A 85 -2.57 -8.12 -25.24
C THR A 85 -1.35 -9.05 -25.14
N LYS A 86 -0.13 -8.51 -25.25
CA LYS A 86 1.15 -9.23 -25.07
C LYS A 86 2.11 -8.58 -24.05
N TRP A 87 1.66 -7.60 -23.26
CA TRP A 87 2.52 -6.85 -22.35
C TRP A 87 2.74 -7.55 -21.00
N GLU A 88 4.01 -7.69 -20.58
CA GLU A 88 4.41 -8.08 -19.22
C GLU A 88 5.80 -7.51 -18.88
N PHE A 89 6.07 -7.28 -17.58
CA PHE A 89 7.42 -7.00 -17.08
C PHE A 89 8.31 -8.23 -17.39
N ASN A 90 9.20 -8.11 -18.41
CA ASN A 90 10.20 -9.09 -18.91
C ASN A 90 9.90 -9.80 -20.26
N VAL A 91 9.04 -9.30 -21.14
CA VAL A 91 8.89 -9.88 -22.50
C VAL A 91 10.04 -9.46 -23.44
N GLU A 92 10.64 -10.42 -24.16
CA GLU A 92 11.59 -10.13 -25.26
C GLU A 92 10.86 -9.43 -26.42
N TYR A 93 11.44 -8.35 -26.97
CA TYR A 93 10.85 -7.63 -28.10
C TYR A 93 10.74 -8.53 -29.34
N TRP A 94 9.67 -8.38 -30.13
CA TRP A 94 9.39 -9.27 -31.26
C TRP A 94 9.01 -8.51 -32.54
N TYR A 95 9.10 -9.21 -33.69
CA TYR A 95 8.82 -8.65 -35.01
C TYR A 95 7.45 -9.12 -35.52
N LEU A 96 6.61 -8.17 -35.92
CA LEU A 96 5.25 -8.41 -36.38
C LEU A 96 5.23 -8.92 -37.83
N ASN A 97 4.44 -9.97 -38.07
CA ASN A 97 4.00 -10.33 -39.41
C ASN A 97 2.72 -9.55 -39.76
N ALA A 98 2.84 -8.44 -40.50
CA ALA A 98 1.68 -7.62 -40.82
C ALA A 98 0.74 -8.29 -41.84
N SER A 99 1.22 -9.23 -42.66
CA SER A 99 0.38 -9.89 -43.68
C SER A 99 -0.72 -10.78 -43.09
N MET A 100 -0.66 -11.10 -41.79
CA MET A 100 -1.73 -11.77 -41.07
C MET A 100 -3.05 -10.98 -41.05
N PHE A 101 -3.00 -9.67 -41.32
CA PHE A 101 -4.18 -8.81 -41.40
C PHE A 101 -4.82 -8.73 -42.81
N LEU A 102 -4.20 -9.32 -43.83
CA LEU A 102 -4.74 -9.33 -45.21
C LEU A 102 -6.17 -9.86 -45.34
N PRO A 103 -6.64 -10.85 -44.55
CA PRO A 103 -8.01 -11.34 -44.65
C PRO A 103 -9.09 -10.31 -44.30
N PHE A 104 -8.75 -9.19 -43.64
CA PHE A 104 -9.70 -8.17 -43.16
C PHE A 104 -9.81 -6.99 -44.14
N GLU A 105 -10.18 -7.22 -45.39
CA GLU A 105 -10.20 -6.21 -46.47
C GLU A 105 -11.06 -4.94 -46.20
N GLU A 106 -12.06 -4.99 -45.31
CA GLU A 106 -12.86 -3.82 -44.88
C GLU A 106 -12.31 -3.13 -43.62
N LEU A 107 -11.17 -3.58 -43.09
CA LEU A 107 -10.56 -3.02 -41.88
C LEU A 107 -10.23 -1.54 -42.06
N ARG A 108 -10.77 -0.72 -41.14
CA ARG A 108 -10.58 0.72 -41.05
C ARG A 108 -9.70 1.14 -39.89
N SER A 109 -9.77 0.42 -38.77
CA SER A 109 -9.07 0.77 -37.54
C SER A 109 -8.31 -0.42 -36.97
N LEU A 110 -7.00 -0.27 -36.77
CA LEU A 110 -6.14 -1.29 -36.18
C LEU A 110 -5.36 -0.71 -35.00
N TYR A 111 -5.57 -1.28 -33.82
CA TYR A 111 -4.86 -0.88 -32.61
C TYR A 111 -3.93 -1.98 -32.13
N LEU A 112 -2.64 -1.65 -31.98
CA LEU A 112 -1.54 -2.55 -31.64
C LEU A 112 -0.64 -1.97 -30.53
N SER A 113 -1.14 -1.04 -29.72
CA SER A 113 -0.35 -0.38 -28.67
C SER A 113 0.05 -1.34 -27.55
N GLU A 114 1.15 -1.05 -26.86
CA GLU A 114 1.65 -1.82 -25.70
C GLU A 114 1.82 -3.33 -25.99
N ASN A 115 2.43 -3.71 -27.11
CA ASN A 115 2.63 -5.12 -27.45
C ASN A 115 4.10 -5.55 -27.50
N ALA A 116 5.03 -4.68 -27.12
CA ALA A 116 6.47 -4.91 -27.21
C ALA A 116 6.99 -5.20 -28.64
N ILE A 117 6.35 -4.60 -29.66
CA ILE A 117 6.71 -4.79 -31.08
C ILE A 117 7.97 -3.96 -31.41
N ALA A 118 9.03 -4.61 -31.94
CA ALA A 118 10.28 -3.95 -32.33
C ALA A 118 10.31 -3.50 -33.81
N GLY A 119 9.50 -4.12 -34.67
CA GLY A 119 9.48 -3.88 -36.11
C GLY A 119 8.64 -4.93 -36.84
N CYS A 120 8.78 -5.01 -38.17
CA CYS A 120 8.13 -6.04 -38.99
C CYS A 120 9.13 -7.07 -39.54
N ILE A 121 8.63 -8.28 -39.83
CA ILE A 121 9.40 -9.30 -40.55
C ILE A 121 9.68 -8.82 -41.98
N GLU A 122 10.90 -9.09 -42.48
CA GLU A 122 11.33 -8.69 -43.83
C GLU A 122 10.39 -9.24 -44.91
N ASN A 123 9.97 -8.39 -45.86
CA ASN A 123 8.98 -8.68 -46.90
C ASN A 123 7.54 -8.98 -46.42
N GLU A 124 7.25 -8.82 -45.12
CA GLU A 124 5.94 -9.07 -44.49
C GLU A 124 5.46 -7.86 -43.65
N GLY A 125 5.95 -6.65 -43.98
CA GLY A 125 5.58 -5.40 -43.30
C GLY A 125 4.28 -4.77 -43.79
N PHE A 126 3.91 -3.64 -43.19
CA PHE A 126 2.70 -2.85 -43.51
C PHE A 126 2.56 -2.46 -44.98
N GLY A 127 3.67 -2.30 -45.70
CA GLY A 127 3.68 -2.05 -47.14
C GLY A 127 2.92 -3.08 -47.96
N LYS A 128 2.94 -4.36 -47.53
CA LYS A 128 2.20 -5.45 -48.18
C LYS A 128 0.69 -5.34 -47.99
N LEU A 129 0.24 -4.59 -46.98
CA LEU A 129 -1.17 -4.31 -46.74
C LEU A 129 -1.71 -3.22 -47.65
N SER A 130 -0.85 -2.37 -48.24
CA SER A 130 -1.27 -1.20 -49.02
C SER A 130 -2.16 -1.53 -50.23
N SER A 131 -1.98 -2.69 -50.87
CA SER A 131 -2.78 -3.12 -52.02
C SER A 131 -4.16 -3.69 -51.66
N THR A 132 -4.34 -4.14 -50.42
CA THR A 132 -5.53 -4.90 -49.98
C THR A 132 -6.34 -4.12 -48.95
N LEU A 133 -5.68 -3.47 -47.98
CA LEU A 133 -6.30 -2.66 -46.92
C LEU A 133 -6.35 -1.18 -47.31
N SER A 134 -6.92 -0.88 -48.47
CA SER A 134 -7.08 0.51 -48.94
C SER A 134 -8.08 1.35 -48.12
N ASN A 135 -8.78 0.71 -47.17
CA ASN A 135 -9.74 1.33 -46.26
C ASN A 135 -9.16 1.65 -44.88
N LEU A 136 -7.91 1.27 -44.59
CA LEU A 136 -7.31 1.47 -43.27
C LEU A 136 -7.06 2.96 -43.02
N GLU A 137 -7.84 3.57 -42.13
CA GLU A 137 -7.81 4.99 -41.78
C GLU A 137 -7.08 5.24 -40.44
N ILE A 138 -7.17 4.31 -39.49
CA ILE A 138 -6.62 4.47 -38.13
C ILE A 138 -5.61 3.36 -37.84
N LEU A 139 -4.40 3.74 -37.42
CA LEU A 139 -3.36 2.82 -36.95
C LEU A 139 -2.71 3.34 -35.67
N ASP A 140 -2.83 2.59 -34.58
CA ASP A 140 -2.17 2.87 -33.31
C ASP A 140 -1.06 1.85 -33.05
N LEU A 141 0.17 2.35 -32.93
CA LEU A 141 1.39 1.60 -32.67
C LEU A 141 2.15 2.17 -31.45
N SER A 142 1.46 2.95 -30.62
CA SER A 142 2.06 3.61 -29.45
C SER A 142 2.60 2.61 -28.42
N ARG A 143 3.55 3.04 -27.59
CA ARG A 143 4.13 2.27 -26.47
C ARG A 143 4.68 0.90 -26.90
N ASN A 144 5.42 0.89 -28.00
CA ASN A 144 6.14 -0.28 -28.51
C ASN A 144 7.66 -0.01 -28.50
N TYR A 145 8.45 -0.88 -29.12
CA TYR A 145 9.91 -0.72 -29.24
C TYR A 145 10.35 -0.46 -30.69
N LEU A 146 9.52 0.25 -31.46
CA LEU A 146 9.75 0.54 -32.87
C LEU A 146 10.96 1.46 -33.09
N ASN A 147 11.58 1.34 -34.27
CA ASN A 147 12.66 2.21 -34.74
C ASN A 147 12.42 2.67 -36.19
N ASP A 148 13.28 3.54 -36.72
CA ASP A 148 13.13 4.21 -38.03
C ASP A 148 12.86 3.29 -39.23
N SER A 149 13.24 2.00 -39.15
CA SER A 149 13.05 1.07 -40.25
C SER A 149 11.58 0.85 -40.60
N ILE A 150 10.65 1.07 -39.65
CA ILE A 150 9.21 0.83 -39.87
C ILE A 150 8.56 1.93 -40.72
N LEU A 151 9.12 3.14 -40.71
CA LEU A 151 8.48 4.35 -41.29
C LEU A 151 8.29 4.24 -42.81
N LEU A 152 9.21 3.58 -43.51
CA LEU A 152 9.06 3.32 -44.95
C LEU A 152 7.84 2.44 -45.21
N SER A 153 7.67 1.37 -44.43
CA SER A 153 6.55 0.44 -44.57
C SER A 153 5.20 1.11 -44.27
N LEU A 154 5.16 1.97 -43.25
CA LEU A 154 3.96 2.75 -42.90
C LEU A 154 3.61 3.77 -43.99
N SER A 155 4.61 4.37 -44.64
CA SER A 155 4.37 5.40 -45.67
C SER A 155 3.63 4.91 -46.92
N GLU A 156 3.53 3.59 -47.11
CA GLU A 156 2.81 2.96 -48.22
C GLU A 156 1.29 2.87 -47.96
N LEU A 157 0.85 3.06 -46.71
CA LEU A 157 -0.57 3.05 -46.31
C LEU A 157 -1.23 4.41 -46.59
N SER A 158 -1.37 4.77 -47.87
CA SER A 158 -1.87 6.08 -48.31
C SER A 158 -3.30 6.46 -47.87
N SER A 159 -4.06 5.51 -47.31
CA SER A 159 -5.41 5.70 -46.78
C SER A 159 -5.45 6.26 -45.35
N LEU A 160 -4.33 6.24 -44.61
CA LEU A 160 -4.28 6.63 -43.21
C LEU A 160 -4.68 8.10 -43.00
N ARG A 161 -5.54 8.31 -42.00
CA ARG A 161 -5.98 9.60 -41.45
C ARG A 161 -5.54 9.79 -40.00
N TYR A 162 -5.34 8.71 -39.24
CA TYR A 162 -4.81 8.73 -37.87
C TYR A 162 -3.62 7.77 -37.75
N LEU A 163 -2.51 8.26 -37.19
CA LEU A 163 -1.34 7.45 -36.89
C LEU A 163 -0.77 7.82 -35.51
N ASP A 164 -0.68 6.85 -34.61
CA ASP A 164 -0.02 7.02 -33.30
C ASP A 164 1.26 6.19 -33.22
N LEU A 165 2.39 6.87 -33.00
CA LEU A 165 3.71 6.26 -32.81
C LEU A 165 4.34 6.71 -31.49
N SER A 166 3.54 7.22 -30.55
CA SER A 166 4.03 7.75 -29.27
C SER A 166 4.77 6.69 -28.45
N TYR A 167 5.71 7.11 -27.59
CA TYR A 167 6.44 6.24 -26.68
C TYR A 167 7.13 5.04 -27.36
N ASN A 168 7.89 5.31 -28.44
CA ASN A 168 8.78 4.36 -29.11
C ASN A 168 10.23 4.89 -29.10
N PRO A 169 11.27 4.02 -29.08
CA PRO A 169 12.66 4.45 -28.98
C PRO A 169 13.27 4.88 -30.34
N PHE A 170 12.68 5.86 -31.06
CA PHE A 170 13.25 6.39 -32.31
C PHE A 170 14.60 7.14 -32.13
N GLU A 171 15.05 7.39 -30.91
CA GLU A 171 16.20 8.25 -30.55
C GLU A 171 17.60 7.72 -30.97
N ARG A 172 17.78 6.42 -31.21
CA ARG A 172 19.13 5.82 -31.39
C ARG A 172 19.72 5.86 -32.81
N SER A 173 19.02 6.46 -33.78
CA SER A 173 19.39 6.34 -35.19
C SER A 173 19.94 7.65 -35.77
N SER A 174 21.15 7.58 -36.31
CA SER A 174 21.83 8.66 -37.05
C SER A 174 21.27 8.85 -38.48
N HIS A 175 20.00 8.53 -38.75
CA HIS A 175 19.41 8.61 -40.10
C HIS A 175 18.30 9.65 -40.21
N PRO A 176 18.64 10.93 -40.47
CA PRO A 176 17.68 12.01 -40.64
C PRO A 176 16.78 11.89 -41.89
N ARG A 177 16.65 10.75 -42.58
CA ARG A 177 15.78 10.60 -43.78
C ARG A 177 14.50 9.79 -43.54
N GLY A 178 14.33 9.12 -42.40
CA GLY A 178 13.22 8.19 -42.17
C GLY A 178 11.83 8.86 -42.15
N PHE A 179 11.69 9.95 -41.40
CA PHE A 179 10.42 10.68 -41.27
C PHE A 179 9.98 11.39 -42.56
N GLN A 180 10.89 11.63 -43.51
CA GLN A 180 10.54 12.12 -44.84
C GLN A 180 9.53 11.18 -45.54
N TRP A 181 9.56 9.88 -45.26
CA TRP A 181 8.62 8.94 -45.88
C TRP A 181 7.18 9.19 -45.44
N LEU A 182 6.94 9.60 -44.19
CA LEU A 182 5.58 9.90 -43.72
C LEU A 182 4.92 11.04 -44.51
N SER A 183 5.69 11.91 -45.17
CA SER A 183 5.13 12.95 -46.05
C SER A 183 4.32 12.40 -47.25
N ARG A 184 4.43 11.10 -47.55
CA ARG A 184 3.59 10.41 -48.55
C ARG A 184 2.14 10.22 -48.09
N LEU A 185 1.89 10.27 -46.78
CA LEU A 185 0.57 10.12 -46.16
C LEU A 185 -0.24 11.42 -46.27
N THR A 186 -0.58 11.81 -47.50
CA THR A 186 -1.24 13.10 -47.79
C THR A 186 -2.63 13.26 -47.19
N LYS A 187 -3.29 12.16 -46.78
CA LYS A 187 -4.59 12.15 -46.11
C LYS A 187 -4.51 12.19 -44.57
N LEU A 188 -3.31 12.16 -44.00
CA LEU A 188 -3.12 12.09 -42.55
C LEU A 188 -3.62 13.37 -41.88
N GLU A 189 -4.59 13.23 -40.97
CA GLU A 189 -5.22 14.31 -40.20
C GLU A 189 -4.70 14.36 -38.76
N THR A 190 -4.36 13.21 -38.17
CA THR A 190 -3.88 13.10 -36.79
C THR A 190 -2.57 12.32 -36.74
N LEU A 191 -1.57 12.88 -36.06
CA LEU A 191 -0.27 12.24 -35.86
C LEU A 191 0.25 12.44 -34.43
N HIS A 192 0.44 11.36 -33.69
CA HIS A 192 1.01 11.40 -32.34
C HIS A 192 2.43 10.84 -32.33
N LEU A 193 3.38 11.63 -31.79
CA LEU A 193 4.81 11.32 -31.71
C LEU A 193 5.42 11.67 -30.33
N SER A 194 4.62 11.95 -29.31
CA SER A 194 5.11 12.20 -27.94
C SER A 194 5.94 11.02 -27.41
N GLY A 195 6.90 11.25 -26.51
CA GLY A 195 7.71 10.20 -25.88
C GLY A 195 8.77 9.54 -26.77
N ASN A 196 9.17 10.17 -27.88
CA ASN A 196 10.11 9.60 -28.87
C ASN A 196 11.48 10.30 -28.96
N SER A 197 11.77 11.28 -28.09
CA SER A 197 13.02 12.09 -28.05
C SER A 197 13.51 12.60 -29.42
N LEU A 198 12.59 13.10 -30.26
CA LEU A 198 12.88 13.49 -31.64
C LEU A 198 13.71 14.78 -31.73
N LYS A 199 14.60 14.87 -32.74
CA LYS A 199 15.42 16.07 -33.02
C LYS A 199 14.69 17.07 -33.93
N ASN A 200 14.91 18.36 -33.68
CA ASN A 200 14.28 19.48 -34.41
C ASN A 200 14.40 19.44 -35.94
N SER A 201 15.43 18.81 -36.50
CA SER A 201 15.62 18.71 -37.96
C SER A 201 14.56 17.85 -38.67
N ILE A 202 13.84 16.99 -37.94
CA ILE A 202 12.82 16.09 -38.48
C ILE A 202 11.58 16.89 -38.97
N PHE A 203 11.25 17.98 -38.29
CA PHE A 203 10.03 18.77 -38.56
C PHE A 203 10.03 19.46 -39.94
N LEU A 204 11.20 19.82 -40.48
CA LEU A 204 11.32 20.37 -41.85
C LEU A 204 10.83 19.37 -42.91
N GLN A 205 10.85 18.07 -42.61
CA GLN A 205 10.50 17.00 -43.54
C GLN A 205 8.99 16.68 -43.54
N MET A 206 8.27 17.14 -42.52
CA MET A 206 6.83 16.92 -42.34
C MET A 206 5.97 18.05 -42.93
N ARG A 207 6.60 19.07 -43.56
CA ARG A 207 5.94 20.24 -44.17
C ARG A 207 4.87 19.89 -45.21
N ASN A 208 4.98 18.73 -45.85
CA ASN A 208 4.07 18.30 -46.91
C ASN A 208 2.81 17.57 -46.40
N LEU A 209 2.61 17.44 -45.09
CA LEU A 209 1.39 16.88 -44.50
C LEU A 209 0.26 17.94 -44.47
N SER A 210 -0.27 18.29 -45.64
CA SER A 210 -1.21 19.41 -45.81
C SER A 210 -2.59 19.19 -45.14
N SER A 211 -2.95 17.94 -44.86
CA SER A 211 -4.24 17.56 -44.25
C SER A 211 -4.19 17.46 -42.73
N LEU A 212 -3.01 17.65 -42.12
CA LEU A 212 -2.79 17.44 -40.70
C LEU A 212 -3.51 18.52 -39.87
N LYS A 213 -4.34 18.08 -38.92
CA LYS A 213 -5.13 18.90 -37.98
C LYS A 213 -4.70 18.71 -36.53
N THR A 214 -4.35 17.49 -36.12
CA THR A 214 -3.93 17.16 -34.75
C THR A 214 -2.51 16.63 -34.75
N LEU A 215 -1.67 17.16 -33.85
CA LEU A 215 -0.27 16.77 -33.75
C LEU A 215 0.19 16.78 -32.28
N SER A 216 0.79 15.67 -31.83
CA SER A 216 1.43 15.55 -30.50
C SER A 216 2.92 15.27 -30.66
N LEU A 217 3.81 16.03 -30.00
CA LEU A 217 5.27 16.00 -30.21
C LEU A 217 6.09 16.31 -28.95
N ASP A 218 7.35 15.84 -28.95
CA ASP A 218 8.41 16.32 -28.03
C ASP A 218 9.54 17.06 -28.78
N GLY A 219 10.04 18.20 -28.25
CA GLY A 219 11.20 18.95 -28.76
C GLY A 219 10.88 20.08 -29.76
N THR A 220 11.64 21.20 -29.72
CA THR A 220 11.14 22.54 -30.13
C THR A 220 11.32 22.99 -31.59
N GLN A 221 10.43 23.94 -31.97
CA GLN A 221 10.39 24.84 -33.15
C GLN A 221 9.61 24.37 -34.38
N MET A 222 8.28 24.55 -34.31
CA MET A 222 7.34 24.42 -35.42
C MET A 222 6.96 25.81 -35.97
N ARG A 223 7.45 26.19 -37.16
CA ARG A 223 7.02 27.45 -37.83
C ARG A 223 6.17 27.24 -39.09
N LEU A 224 5.89 25.99 -39.48
CA LEU A 224 5.56 25.68 -40.89
C LEU A 224 4.23 24.94 -41.12
N ILE A 225 3.51 24.49 -40.09
CA ILE A 225 2.21 23.80 -40.24
C ILE A 225 1.10 24.68 -39.68
N THR A 226 0.49 25.51 -40.52
CA THR A 226 -0.46 26.58 -40.10
C THR A 226 -1.92 26.13 -39.98
N ASN A 227 -2.24 24.90 -40.38
CA ASN A 227 -3.62 24.38 -40.44
C ASN A 227 -4.02 23.52 -39.22
N LEU A 228 -3.18 23.45 -38.19
CA LEU A 228 -3.44 22.65 -37.00
C LEU A 228 -4.63 23.22 -36.21
N GLU A 229 -5.56 22.34 -35.83
CA GLU A 229 -6.68 22.61 -34.94
C GLU A 229 -6.37 22.17 -33.50
N GLU A 230 -5.54 21.15 -33.29
CA GLU A 230 -5.16 20.67 -31.97
C GLU A 230 -3.66 20.39 -31.91
N LEU A 231 -3.02 20.85 -30.83
CA LEU A 231 -1.59 20.72 -30.62
C LEU A 231 -1.31 20.32 -29.18
N ASP A 232 -0.66 19.18 -29.02
CA ASP A 232 -0.20 18.67 -27.73
C ASP A 232 1.33 18.72 -27.67
N LEU A 233 1.83 19.49 -26.71
CA LEU A 233 3.24 19.70 -26.42
C LEU A 233 3.53 19.33 -24.96
N SER A 234 2.80 18.39 -24.38
CA SER A 234 2.96 17.97 -22.99
C SER A 234 4.29 17.27 -22.74
N PHE A 235 4.77 17.20 -21.50
CA PHE A 235 6.00 16.48 -21.10
C PHE A 235 7.25 16.92 -21.85
N ASN A 236 7.35 18.22 -22.09
CA ASN A 236 8.40 18.82 -22.89
C ASN A 236 9.34 19.72 -22.06
N LEU A 237 10.38 20.25 -22.72
CA LEU A 237 11.32 21.20 -22.13
C LEU A 237 11.06 22.67 -22.51
N PHE A 238 9.82 23.03 -22.89
CA PHE A 238 9.51 24.40 -23.28
C PHE A 238 9.67 25.37 -22.09
N ARG A 239 10.32 26.50 -22.35
CA ARG A 239 10.50 27.66 -21.46
C ARG A 239 9.78 28.88 -22.04
N ASN A 240 9.55 29.94 -21.26
CA ASN A 240 8.72 31.08 -21.68
C ASN A 240 9.14 31.70 -23.02
N ASN A 241 10.43 31.87 -23.29
CA ASN A 241 10.92 32.45 -24.54
C ASN A 241 10.83 31.51 -25.76
N THR A 242 10.51 30.24 -25.53
CA THR A 242 10.45 29.22 -26.57
C THR A 242 9.08 29.02 -27.18
N ILE A 243 7.99 29.54 -26.60
CA ILE A 243 6.62 29.37 -27.12
C ILE A 243 6.21 30.42 -28.18
N SER A 244 7.08 31.37 -28.51
CA SER A 244 6.82 32.40 -29.52
C SER A 244 6.54 31.86 -30.94
N PHE A 245 6.93 30.62 -31.24
CA PHE A 245 6.59 29.99 -32.54
C PHE A 245 5.09 29.76 -32.73
N LEU A 246 4.30 29.73 -31.64
CA LEU A 246 2.86 29.56 -31.69
C LEU A 246 2.13 30.70 -32.42
N GLN A 247 2.79 31.86 -32.57
CA GLN A 247 2.24 33.07 -33.18
C GLN A 247 1.68 32.87 -34.61
N GLY A 248 2.06 31.80 -35.31
CA GLY A 248 1.60 31.45 -36.66
C GLY A 248 0.50 30.39 -36.75
N LEU A 249 0.00 29.86 -35.63
CA LEU A 249 -0.97 28.75 -35.58
C LEU A 249 -2.42 29.26 -35.37
N SER A 250 -2.88 30.18 -36.22
CA SER A 250 -4.17 30.85 -36.05
C SER A 250 -5.40 29.93 -36.10
N SER A 251 -5.27 28.71 -36.65
CA SER A 251 -6.36 27.73 -36.78
C SER A 251 -6.59 26.91 -35.51
N LEU A 252 -5.72 27.07 -34.50
CA LEU A 252 -5.70 26.23 -33.31
C LEU A 252 -6.93 26.46 -32.42
N LYS A 253 -7.56 25.36 -32.02
CA LYS A 253 -8.72 25.27 -31.11
C LYS A 253 -8.36 24.65 -29.77
N SER A 254 -7.38 23.75 -29.72
CA SER A 254 -6.90 23.14 -28.48
C SER A 254 -5.37 23.18 -28.40
N LEU A 255 -4.84 23.60 -27.26
CA LEU A 255 -3.41 23.61 -26.97
C LEU A 255 -3.18 23.04 -25.56
N THR A 256 -2.35 22.01 -25.44
CA THR A 256 -1.82 21.58 -24.14
C THR A 256 -0.31 21.72 -24.08
N LEU A 257 0.17 22.24 -22.96
CA LEU A 257 1.55 22.46 -22.59
C LEU A 257 1.81 21.85 -21.20
N PHE A 258 1.05 20.81 -20.83
CA PHE A 258 1.17 20.14 -19.53
C PHE A 258 2.61 19.67 -19.25
N ALA A 259 3.04 19.71 -17.99
CA ALA A 259 4.33 19.15 -17.57
C ALA A 259 5.53 19.70 -18.39
N ASN A 260 5.67 21.03 -18.44
CA ASN A 260 6.76 21.73 -19.11
C ASN A 260 7.61 22.55 -18.10
N HIS A 261 8.59 23.30 -18.61
CA HIS A 261 9.44 24.20 -17.81
C HIS A 261 9.08 25.69 -18.01
N LEU A 262 7.79 25.98 -18.22
CA LEU A 262 7.30 27.36 -18.20
C LEU A 262 7.34 27.87 -16.76
N GLN A 263 7.96 29.01 -16.50
CA GLN A 263 8.24 29.45 -15.12
C GLN A 263 8.11 30.97 -14.92
N GLY A 264 7.75 31.42 -13.73
CA GLY A 264 7.65 32.85 -13.42
C GLY A 264 6.53 33.54 -14.21
N SER A 265 6.79 34.74 -14.73
CA SER A 265 5.82 35.45 -15.57
C SER A 265 5.83 34.93 -17.01
N LEU A 266 4.72 34.32 -17.44
CA LEU A 266 4.56 33.79 -18.79
C LEU A 266 4.40 34.93 -19.80
N ASP A 267 5.25 34.94 -20.83
CA ASP A 267 5.10 35.85 -21.95
C ASP A 267 3.95 35.38 -22.86
N ILE A 268 2.85 36.13 -22.82
CA ILE A 268 1.61 35.79 -23.53
C ILE A 268 1.61 36.20 -25.01
N GLU A 269 2.67 36.86 -25.54
CA GLU A 269 2.70 37.30 -26.94
C GLU A 269 2.57 36.14 -27.94
N GLY A 270 3.11 34.96 -27.60
CA GLY A 270 2.96 33.74 -28.39
C GLY A 270 1.53 33.18 -28.39
N LEU A 271 0.77 33.42 -27.31
CA LEU A 271 -0.60 32.91 -27.11
C LEU A 271 -1.66 33.89 -27.62
N SER A 272 -1.42 35.20 -27.55
CA SER A 272 -2.43 36.23 -27.86
C SER A 272 -2.96 36.18 -29.30
N ASN A 273 -2.22 35.57 -30.22
CA ASN A 273 -2.61 35.43 -31.63
C ASN A 273 -3.47 34.18 -31.91
N LEU A 274 -3.69 33.31 -30.93
CA LEU A 274 -4.50 32.10 -31.06
C LEU A 274 -5.98 32.40 -30.86
N THR A 275 -6.54 33.29 -31.68
CA THR A 275 -7.89 33.85 -31.46
C THR A 275 -9.04 32.84 -31.55
N ASN A 276 -8.79 31.66 -32.14
CA ASN A 276 -9.76 30.57 -32.29
C ASN A 276 -9.66 29.52 -31.17
N LEU A 277 -8.75 29.71 -30.21
CA LEU A 277 -8.49 28.75 -29.14
C LEU A 277 -9.71 28.64 -28.22
N LYS A 278 -10.16 27.40 -28.00
CA LYS A 278 -11.25 27.02 -27.11
C LYS A 278 -10.77 26.32 -25.85
N LYS A 279 -9.70 25.54 -25.94
CA LYS A 279 -9.12 24.81 -24.80
C LYS A 279 -7.64 25.16 -24.65
N LEU A 280 -7.24 25.50 -23.44
CA LEU A 280 -5.84 25.77 -23.10
C LEU A 280 -5.49 25.07 -21.79
N ASP A 281 -4.48 24.21 -21.84
CA ASP A 281 -3.93 23.53 -20.67
C ASP A 281 -2.46 23.93 -20.47
N LEU A 282 -2.19 24.57 -19.35
CA LEU A 282 -0.87 25.01 -18.89
C LEU A 282 -0.46 24.30 -17.60
N SER A 283 -1.15 23.22 -17.22
CA SER A 283 -0.96 22.57 -15.92
C SER A 283 0.44 21.95 -15.75
N GLY A 284 0.85 21.66 -14.52
CA GLY A 284 2.14 20.99 -14.25
C GLY A 284 3.37 21.80 -14.68
N ASN A 285 3.30 23.13 -14.59
CA ASN A 285 4.40 24.04 -14.90
C ASN A 285 4.84 24.79 -13.61
N GLN A 286 5.62 25.86 -13.74
CA GLN A 286 6.08 26.71 -12.63
C GLN A 286 5.64 28.16 -12.83
N ILE A 287 4.49 28.39 -13.46
CA ILE A 287 4.02 29.72 -13.85
C ILE A 287 3.46 30.44 -12.61
N GLU A 288 3.88 31.67 -12.41
CA GLU A 288 3.46 32.53 -11.29
C GLU A 288 2.42 33.58 -11.72
N SER A 289 2.51 34.09 -12.95
CA SER A 289 1.60 35.12 -13.47
C SER A 289 1.62 35.22 -14.99
N PHE A 290 0.63 35.91 -15.55
CA PHE A 290 0.57 36.27 -16.99
C PHE A 290 1.07 37.69 -17.29
N GLN A 291 1.63 38.42 -16.30
CA GLN A 291 1.98 39.84 -16.43
C GLN A 291 3.45 40.05 -16.81
N SER A 292 3.74 40.43 -18.05
CA SER A 292 5.07 40.95 -18.41
C SER A 292 5.26 42.37 -17.85
N PHE A 293 6.17 42.53 -16.88
CA PHE A 293 6.57 43.84 -16.34
C PHE A 293 7.22 44.77 -17.37
N LYS A 294 7.52 44.28 -18.59
CA LYS A 294 8.22 45.04 -19.64
C LYS A 294 7.30 45.89 -20.52
N ASP A 295 6.00 45.57 -20.63
CA ASP A 295 5.10 46.17 -21.64
C ASP A 295 3.76 46.71 -21.11
N GLY A 296 3.69 47.14 -19.84
CA GLY A 296 2.54 47.90 -19.34
C GLY A 296 1.25 47.09 -19.06
N GLY A 297 1.38 45.80 -18.73
CA GLY A 297 0.27 45.01 -18.19
C GLY A 297 -0.71 44.43 -19.22
N ARG A 298 -0.22 43.96 -20.37
CA ARG A 298 -1.04 43.19 -21.32
C ARG A 298 -1.69 41.99 -20.61
N LYS A 299 -3.00 41.83 -20.82
CA LYS A 299 -3.83 40.74 -20.28
C LYS A 299 -3.99 39.63 -21.32
N LEU A 300 -4.34 38.42 -20.87
CA LEU A 300 -4.66 37.32 -21.78
C LEU A 300 -6.04 37.56 -22.41
N GLU A 301 -6.08 37.81 -23.72
CA GLU A 301 -7.30 38.20 -24.45
C GLU A 301 -7.80 37.09 -25.40
N LEU A 302 -7.94 35.87 -24.88
CA LEU A 302 -8.48 34.71 -25.63
C LEU A 302 -10.00 34.62 -25.48
N THR A 303 -10.74 35.53 -26.10
CA THR A 303 -12.18 35.68 -25.86
C THR A 303 -13.04 34.48 -26.27
N HIS A 304 -12.54 33.54 -27.09
CA HIS A 304 -13.25 32.32 -27.49
C HIS A 304 -12.93 31.11 -26.60
N LEU A 305 -12.08 31.29 -25.58
CA LEU A 305 -11.68 30.22 -24.69
C LEU A 305 -12.88 29.75 -23.84
N GLU A 306 -13.12 28.44 -23.86
CA GLU A 306 -14.20 27.75 -23.15
C GLU A 306 -13.65 26.96 -21.95
N GLU A 307 -12.42 26.42 -22.03
CA GLU A 307 -11.79 25.64 -20.98
C GLU A 307 -10.35 26.10 -20.73
N LEU A 308 -9.99 26.31 -19.46
CA LEU A 308 -8.65 26.72 -19.04
C LEU A 308 -8.19 25.88 -17.85
N ASN A 309 -7.11 25.13 -18.03
CA ASN A 309 -6.47 24.36 -16.97
C ASN A 309 -5.12 24.99 -16.57
N LEU A 310 -5.01 25.38 -15.30
CA LEU A 310 -3.83 25.99 -14.67
C LEU A 310 -3.30 25.16 -13.50
N ASP A 311 -3.76 23.93 -13.32
CA ASP A 311 -3.43 23.08 -12.18
C ASP A 311 -1.92 22.91 -11.98
N TYR A 312 -1.48 22.67 -10.75
CA TYR A 312 -0.06 22.39 -10.44
C TYR A 312 0.89 23.47 -10.99
N ASN A 313 0.64 24.73 -10.64
CA ASN A 313 1.49 25.89 -10.94
C ASN A 313 1.75 26.71 -9.66
N HIS A 314 2.14 27.98 -9.78
CA HIS A 314 2.43 28.88 -8.66
C HIS A 314 1.61 30.19 -8.73
N PHE A 315 0.40 30.14 -9.32
CA PHE A 315 -0.47 31.30 -9.40
C PHE A 315 -0.94 31.76 -8.02
N ASN A 316 -1.17 33.06 -7.87
CA ASN A 316 -1.84 33.66 -6.71
C ASN A 316 -3.22 34.24 -7.08
N THR A 317 -3.99 34.74 -6.12
CA THR A 317 -5.37 35.24 -6.34
C THR A 317 -5.47 36.41 -7.33
N SER A 318 -4.37 37.12 -7.64
CA SER A 318 -4.38 38.18 -8.66
C SER A 318 -4.55 37.67 -10.10
N VAL A 319 -4.47 36.35 -10.30
CA VAL A 319 -4.68 35.70 -11.59
C VAL A 319 -6.08 35.99 -12.16
N PHE A 320 -7.12 36.02 -11.32
CA PHE A 320 -8.50 36.26 -11.76
C PHE A 320 -8.66 37.64 -12.42
N ALA A 321 -8.00 38.67 -11.87
CA ALA A 321 -7.97 40.00 -12.46
C ALA A 321 -7.25 40.05 -13.83
N SER A 322 -6.30 39.14 -14.05
CA SER A 322 -5.56 39.00 -15.31
C SER A 322 -6.34 38.22 -16.37
N LEU A 323 -7.29 37.37 -15.95
CA LEU A 323 -8.14 36.54 -16.80
C LEU A 323 -9.51 37.19 -17.10
N ASN A 324 -9.79 38.40 -16.58
CA ASN A 324 -11.11 39.05 -16.62
C ASN A 324 -11.67 39.40 -18.03
N LYS A 325 -11.00 39.00 -19.11
CA LYS A 325 -11.45 39.13 -20.50
C LYS A 325 -11.99 37.84 -21.10
N LEU A 326 -11.88 36.70 -20.39
CA LEU A 326 -12.29 35.38 -20.86
C LEU A 326 -13.80 35.13 -20.62
N SER A 327 -14.67 35.93 -21.21
CA SER A 327 -16.12 35.89 -20.91
C SER A 327 -16.85 34.64 -21.40
N ASN A 328 -16.26 33.85 -22.30
CA ASN A 328 -16.84 32.60 -22.80
C ASN A 328 -16.38 31.35 -22.03
N LEU A 329 -15.57 31.54 -20.97
CA LEU A 329 -15.04 30.45 -20.17
C LEU A 329 -16.18 29.72 -19.46
N LYS A 330 -16.21 28.39 -19.63
CA LYS A 330 -17.17 27.46 -19.03
C LYS A 330 -16.54 26.62 -17.93
N SER A 331 -15.27 26.29 -18.07
CA SER A 331 -14.51 25.49 -17.10
C SER A 331 -13.18 26.16 -16.76
N LEU A 332 -12.91 26.32 -15.47
CA LEU A 332 -11.65 26.87 -14.96
C LEU A 332 -11.09 25.93 -13.89
N SER A 333 -9.88 25.44 -14.11
CA SER A 333 -9.13 24.64 -13.14
C SER A 333 -7.86 25.37 -12.70
N ILE A 334 -7.68 25.49 -11.38
CA ILE A 334 -6.51 26.10 -10.73
C ILE A 334 -6.17 25.35 -9.43
N ARG A 335 -6.25 24.03 -9.46
CA ARG A 335 -5.89 23.16 -8.34
C ARG A 335 -4.39 23.22 -8.03
N ALA A 336 -3.99 22.89 -6.80
CA ALA A 336 -2.59 22.70 -6.44
C ALA A 336 -1.67 23.87 -6.85
N ASN A 337 -2.14 25.12 -6.67
CA ASN A 337 -1.38 26.33 -7.00
C ASN A 337 -0.80 27.05 -5.78
N GLY A 338 -1.14 26.59 -4.57
CA GLY A 338 -0.77 27.27 -3.34
C GLY A 338 -1.43 28.64 -3.21
N LEU A 339 -2.65 28.83 -3.74
CA LEU A 339 -3.42 30.06 -3.59
C LEU A 339 -3.63 30.35 -2.10
N LYS A 340 -3.16 31.51 -1.63
CA LYS A 340 -3.27 31.95 -0.22
C LYS A 340 -4.24 33.10 -0.05
N GLY A 341 -4.82 33.21 1.14
CA GLY A 341 -5.65 34.36 1.53
C GLY A 341 -7.13 34.13 1.25
N SER A 342 -7.89 35.20 1.00
CA SER A 342 -9.33 35.11 0.71
C SER A 342 -9.61 35.30 -0.78
N ILE A 343 -10.54 34.54 -1.32
CA ILE A 343 -11.12 34.77 -2.65
C ILE A 343 -12.47 35.47 -2.48
N ASP A 344 -12.70 36.55 -3.22
CA ASP A 344 -14.02 37.15 -3.37
C ASP A 344 -14.65 36.63 -4.66
N MET A 345 -15.86 36.06 -4.59
CA MET A 345 -16.56 35.53 -5.76
C MET A 345 -16.88 36.61 -6.80
N LYS A 346 -16.87 37.90 -6.44
CA LYS A 346 -16.95 39.01 -7.40
C LYS A 346 -15.73 39.10 -8.32
N ASP A 347 -14.57 38.58 -7.92
CA ASP A 347 -13.41 38.50 -8.80
C ASP A 347 -13.65 37.58 -10.01
N LEU A 348 -14.65 36.70 -9.92
CA LEU A 348 -15.08 35.79 -10.98
C LEU A 348 -16.24 36.33 -11.83
N ASP A 349 -16.82 37.50 -11.51
CA ASP A 349 -18.00 38.04 -12.20
C ASP A 349 -17.79 38.31 -13.70
N ALA A 350 -16.55 38.35 -14.15
CA ALA A 350 -16.19 38.43 -15.56
C ALA A 350 -16.49 37.14 -16.35
N PHE A 351 -16.56 35.99 -15.67
CA PHE A 351 -16.78 34.67 -16.27
C PHE A 351 -18.27 34.30 -16.25
N ILE A 352 -19.10 35.09 -16.93
CA ILE A 352 -20.57 34.94 -16.90
C ILE A 352 -21.12 33.59 -17.38
N ASN A 353 -20.30 32.80 -18.09
CA ASN A 353 -20.66 31.49 -18.62
C ASN A 353 -20.03 30.33 -17.84
N LEU A 354 -19.33 30.62 -16.74
CA LEU A 354 -18.59 29.64 -15.95
C LEU A 354 -19.57 28.68 -15.26
N ARG A 355 -19.37 27.39 -15.50
CA ARG A 355 -20.16 26.29 -14.95
C ARG A 355 -19.35 25.44 -13.98
N GLU A 356 -18.09 25.21 -14.31
CA GLU A 356 -17.20 24.34 -13.56
C GLU A 356 -16.03 25.14 -12.99
N LEU A 357 -15.82 25.03 -11.68
CA LEU A 357 -14.73 25.69 -10.99
C LEU A 357 -13.98 24.69 -10.10
N TYR A 358 -12.72 24.42 -10.46
CA TYR A 358 -11.85 23.51 -9.72
C TYR A 358 -10.74 24.29 -9.02
N MET A 359 -10.75 24.30 -7.70
CA MET A 359 -9.80 25.02 -6.85
C MET A 359 -9.27 24.19 -5.68
N SER A 360 -9.42 22.85 -5.73
CA SER A 360 -8.90 21.92 -4.72
C SER A 360 -7.38 22.05 -4.50
N ASP A 361 -6.89 21.60 -3.34
CA ASP A 361 -5.47 21.59 -2.94
C ASP A 361 -4.86 23.01 -2.97
N ASN A 362 -5.51 23.97 -2.31
CA ASN A 362 -5.02 25.34 -2.18
C ASN A 362 -5.07 25.84 -0.73
N GLU A 363 -4.18 26.76 -0.36
CA GLU A 363 -4.10 27.34 0.99
C GLU A 363 -5.08 28.51 1.23
N LEU A 364 -6.29 28.40 0.68
CA LEU A 364 -7.34 29.42 0.85
C LEU A 364 -7.73 29.49 2.31
N LYS A 365 -7.94 30.70 2.85
CA LYS A 365 -8.42 30.94 4.21
C LYS A 365 -9.90 31.27 4.28
N ASN A 366 -10.46 31.86 3.22
CA ASN A 366 -11.84 32.31 3.20
C ASN A 366 -12.36 32.44 1.76
N CYS A 367 -13.65 32.22 1.58
CA CYS A 367 -14.37 32.43 0.34
C CYS A 367 -15.54 33.39 0.60
N VAL A 368 -15.47 34.61 0.08
CA VAL A 368 -16.51 35.63 0.26
C VAL A 368 -17.53 35.50 -0.86
N ILE A 369 -18.77 35.16 -0.49
CA ILE A 369 -19.87 34.94 -1.43
C ILE A 369 -20.86 36.11 -1.29
N HIS A 370 -21.22 36.73 -2.41
CA HIS A 370 -22.18 37.83 -2.48
C HIS A 370 -23.44 37.40 -3.24
N GLN A 371 -24.62 37.81 -2.74
CA GLN A 371 -25.90 37.48 -3.39
C GLN A 371 -26.04 38.06 -4.80
N ASP A 372 -25.38 39.18 -5.10
CA ASP A 372 -25.42 39.89 -6.38
C ASP A 372 -24.31 39.48 -7.36
N SER A 373 -23.54 38.42 -7.07
CA SER A 373 -22.50 37.92 -7.98
C SER A 373 -23.09 37.31 -9.25
N ASN A 374 -22.47 37.57 -10.41
CA ASN A 374 -22.93 37.09 -11.71
C ASN A 374 -22.80 35.56 -11.85
N VAL A 375 -21.77 34.97 -11.24
CA VAL A 375 -21.50 33.52 -11.33
C VAL A 375 -22.43 32.67 -10.46
N SER A 376 -23.18 33.31 -9.55
CA SER A 376 -24.12 32.63 -8.64
C SER A 376 -25.20 31.80 -9.36
N SER A 377 -25.59 32.24 -10.57
CA SER A 377 -26.62 31.59 -11.37
C SER A 377 -26.09 30.61 -12.42
N SER A 378 -24.78 30.65 -12.73
CA SER A 378 -24.18 29.86 -13.81
C SER A 378 -23.39 28.65 -13.32
N LEU A 379 -22.79 28.72 -12.12
CA LEU A 379 -21.98 27.63 -11.57
C LEU A 379 -22.85 26.39 -11.26
N GLU A 380 -22.43 25.27 -11.84
CA GLU A 380 -23.03 23.95 -11.68
C GLU A 380 -22.12 23.04 -10.84
N GLU A 381 -20.79 23.22 -10.87
CA GLU A 381 -19.83 22.39 -10.15
C GLU A 381 -18.75 23.22 -9.47
N ILE A 382 -18.50 22.95 -8.19
CA ILE A 382 -17.48 23.61 -7.39
C ILE A 382 -16.67 22.54 -6.63
N TYR A 383 -15.35 22.55 -6.84
CA TYR A 383 -14.41 21.68 -6.15
C TYR A 383 -13.41 22.50 -5.35
N LEU A 384 -13.40 22.31 -4.03
CA LEU A 384 -12.55 23.03 -3.09
C LEU A 384 -11.84 22.10 -2.10
N ASP A 385 -11.84 20.79 -2.34
CA ASP A 385 -11.26 19.81 -1.41
C ASP A 385 -9.82 20.13 -1.05
N TYR A 386 -9.36 19.66 0.11
CA TYR A 386 -7.99 19.87 0.58
C TYR A 386 -7.61 21.36 0.65
N SER A 387 -8.57 22.23 0.99
CA SER A 387 -8.36 23.69 1.12
C SER A 387 -8.82 24.24 2.47
N THR A 388 -8.03 25.09 3.13
CA THR A 388 -8.32 25.51 4.53
C THR A 388 -9.41 26.59 4.68
N LEU A 389 -10.67 26.24 4.46
CA LEU A 389 -11.76 27.21 4.38
C LEU A 389 -12.30 27.69 5.75
N ASN A 390 -12.74 28.95 5.78
CA ASN A 390 -13.52 29.48 6.90
C ASN A 390 -14.98 29.00 6.82
N THR A 391 -15.59 28.70 7.98
CA THR A 391 -16.97 28.20 8.11
C THR A 391 -18.06 29.15 7.61
N ASN A 392 -17.75 30.42 7.34
CA ASN A 392 -18.67 31.37 6.72
C ASN A 392 -19.20 30.88 5.35
N ILE A 393 -18.43 30.05 4.63
CA ILE A 393 -18.89 29.44 3.36
C ILE A 393 -20.19 28.64 3.57
N LEU A 394 -20.31 27.92 4.69
CA LEU A 394 -21.48 27.10 5.02
C LEU A 394 -22.76 27.93 5.10
N GLN A 395 -22.68 29.19 5.52
CA GLN A 395 -23.86 30.07 5.65
C GLN A 395 -24.30 30.69 4.32
N SER A 396 -23.38 30.78 3.35
CA SER A 396 -23.58 31.58 2.13
C SER A 396 -23.69 30.72 0.86
N ILE A 397 -23.43 29.41 0.95
CA ILE A 397 -23.39 28.51 -0.21
C ILE A 397 -24.71 28.46 -1.00
N GLY A 398 -25.85 28.71 -0.34
CA GLY A 398 -27.18 28.73 -0.97
C GLY A 398 -27.37 29.81 -2.05
N VAL A 399 -26.43 30.72 -2.20
CA VAL A 399 -26.38 31.67 -3.33
C VAL A 399 -26.24 30.93 -4.67
N PHE A 400 -25.58 29.76 -4.70
CA PHE A 400 -25.37 28.97 -5.90
C PHE A 400 -26.53 28.00 -6.17
N ALA A 401 -27.73 28.52 -6.48
CA ALA A 401 -28.93 27.69 -6.67
C ALA A 401 -28.87 26.72 -7.87
N SER A 402 -27.98 26.95 -8.83
CA SER A 402 -27.75 26.10 -10.00
C SER A 402 -26.80 24.92 -9.73
N LEU A 403 -26.21 24.87 -8.53
CA LEU A 403 -25.18 23.90 -8.17
C LEU A 403 -25.73 22.47 -8.18
N LYS A 404 -25.02 21.58 -8.87
CA LYS A 404 -25.23 20.14 -8.95
C LYS A 404 -24.16 19.38 -8.18
N THR A 405 -22.93 19.87 -8.21
CA THR A 405 -21.78 19.18 -7.61
C THR A 405 -21.03 20.10 -6.68
N LEU A 406 -20.86 19.67 -5.43
CA LEU A 406 -20.11 20.40 -4.41
C LEU A 406 -19.16 19.49 -3.66
N TYR A 407 -17.89 19.85 -3.67
CA TYR A 407 -16.80 19.12 -3.05
C TYR A 407 -16.05 20.04 -2.07
N LEU A 408 -16.12 19.70 -0.78
CA LEU A 408 -15.56 20.41 0.36
C LEU A 408 -14.82 19.44 1.32
N SER A 409 -14.27 18.34 0.81
CA SER A 409 -13.54 17.36 1.62
C SER A 409 -12.25 17.96 2.20
N ASP A 410 -11.87 17.58 3.41
CA ASP A 410 -10.64 18.02 4.09
C ASP A 410 -10.42 19.55 4.03
N CYS A 411 -11.45 20.30 4.43
CA CYS A 411 -11.45 21.76 4.38
C CYS A 411 -11.26 22.45 5.75
N GLY A 412 -11.16 21.67 6.83
CA GLY A 412 -11.09 22.19 8.20
C GLY A 412 -12.39 22.86 8.68
N LEU A 413 -13.53 22.51 8.09
CA LEU A 413 -14.84 23.07 8.43
C LEU A 413 -15.34 22.54 9.77
N ILE A 414 -15.93 23.42 10.58
CA ILE A 414 -16.45 23.10 11.93
C ILE A 414 -17.88 23.59 12.11
N GLY A 415 -18.59 23.02 13.09
CA GLY A 415 -19.96 23.42 13.45
C GLY A 415 -21.05 22.75 12.60
N PRO A 416 -22.33 23.08 12.81
CA PRO A 416 -23.43 22.44 12.10
C PRO A 416 -23.67 23.01 10.71
N LEU A 417 -24.20 22.18 9.80
CA LEU A 417 -24.74 22.65 8.52
C LEU A 417 -26.03 23.47 8.76
N PRO A 418 -26.06 24.76 8.36
CA PRO A 418 -27.24 25.60 8.59
C PRO A 418 -28.39 25.21 7.66
N ASN A 419 -29.64 25.30 8.15
CA ASN A 419 -30.81 25.10 7.30
C ASN A 419 -30.92 26.18 6.21
N GLN A 420 -30.67 27.44 6.58
CA GLN A 420 -30.71 28.55 5.64
C GLN A 420 -29.56 28.42 4.63
N GLY A 421 -29.86 28.58 3.34
CA GLY A 421 -28.92 28.40 2.24
C GLY A 421 -28.85 26.96 1.72
N TRP A 422 -28.58 25.98 2.58
CA TRP A 422 -28.48 24.57 2.13
C TRP A 422 -29.79 24.01 1.59
N CYS A 423 -30.93 24.44 2.14
CA CYS A 423 -32.25 24.05 1.64
C CYS A 423 -32.59 24.64 0.26
N ASP A 424 -31.79 25.60 -0.23
CA ASP A 424 -32.00 26.25 -1.53
C ASP A 424 -31.30 25.49 -2.67
N LEU A 425 -30.37 24.57 -2.36
CA LEU A 425 -29.59 23.77 -3.31
C LEU A 425 -30.39 22.58 -3.90
N ARG A 426 -31.56 22.85 -4.50
CA ARG A 426 -32.50 21.81 -4.95
C ARG A 426 -32.02 20.97 -6.14
N ASN A 427 -31.02 21.48 -6.87
CA ASN A 427 -30.42 20.81 -8.02
C ASN A 427 -29.20 19.97 -7.64
N LEU A 428 -28.83 19.92 -6.36
CA LEU A 428 -27.64 19.21 -5.90
C LEU A 428 -27.78 17.71 -6.16
N GLU A 429 -26.85 17.15 -6.92
CA GLU A 429 -26.74 15.75 -7.31
C GLU A 429 -25.60 15.05 -6.55
N VAL A 430 -24.48 15.74 -6.32
CA VAL A 430 -23.30 15.21 -5.64
C VAL A 430 -22.84 16.16 -4.54
N LEU A 431 -22.66 15.64 -3.33
CA LEU A 431 -22.14 16.38 -2.19
C LEU A 431 -21.06 15.59 -1.47
N ASP A 432 -19.86 16.17 -1.38
CA ASP A 432 -18.78 15.71 -0.53
C ASP A 432 -18.43 16.79 0.50
N VAL A 433 -18.59 16.46 1.78
CA VAL A 433 -18.13 17.27 2.93
C VAL A 433 -17.31 16.42 3.90
N SER A 434 -16.71 15.33 3.40
CA SER A 434 -15.94 14.36 4.19
C SER A 434 -14.69 14.96 4.84
N GLU A 435 -14.08 14.24 5.79
CA GLU A 435 -12.81 14.64 6.42
C GLU A 435 -12.84 16.06 7.03
N ASN A 436 -13.93 16.43 7.69
CA ASN A 436 -14.08 17.72 8.37
C ASN A 436 -14.45 17.51 9.86
N ALA A 437 -14.75 18.59 10.59
CA ALA A 437 -15.23 18.53 11.97
C ALA A 437 -16.65 19.13 12.10
N LEU A 438 -17.50 18.88 11.10
CA LEU A 438 -18.90 19.29 11.08
C LEU A 438 -19.71 18.46 12.08
N GLU A 439 -20.65 19.09 12.78
CA GLU A 439 -21.39 18.46 13.88
C GLU A 439 -22.91 18.65 13.79
N GLY A 440 -23.64 18.01 14.71
CA GLY A 440 -25.10 18.15 14.80
C GLY A 440 -25.87 17.24 13.82
N MET A 441 -27.15 17.50 13.65
CA MET A 441 -28.00 16.76 12.71
C MET A 441 -27.94 17.40 11.32
N LEU A 442 -28.15 16.60 10.27
CA LEU A 442 -28.32 17.13 8.92
C LEU A 442 -29.55 18.05 8.83
N PRO A 443 -29.52 19.10 7.97
CA PRO A 443 -30.64 20.00 7.78
C PRO A 443 -31.93 19.24 7.41
N HIS A 444 -33.06 19.61 8.03
CA HIS A 444 -34.34 18.90 7.87
C HIS A 444 -34.84 18.81 6.42
N CYS A 445 -34.42 19.73 5.56
CA CYS A 445 -34.76 19.77 4.14
C CYS A 445 -33.97 18.79 3.28
N PHE A 446 -32.92 18.13 3.82
CA PHE A 446 -32.15 17.14 3.06
C PHE A 446 -33.05 16.00 2.57
N SER A 447 -34.14 15.67 3.27
CA SER A 447 -35.12 14.70 2.79
C SER A 447 -35.85 15.12 1.52
N ASN A 448 -35.75 16.39 1.11
CA ASN A 448 -36.42 16.97 -0.05
C ASN A 448 -35.44 17.32 -1.19
N LEU A 449 -34.13 17.06 -1.04
CA LEU A 449 -33.13 17.26 -2.09
C LEU A 449 -33.16 16.08 -3.08
N THR A 450 -34.29 15.88 -3.75
CA THR A 450 -34.57 14.65 -4.53
C THR A 450 -33.64 14.41 -5.71
N SER A 451 -32.87 15.42 -6.15
CA SER A 451 -31.83 15.27 -7.18
C SER A 451 -30.58 14.58 -6.67
N LEU A 452 -30.36 14.53 -5.35
CA LEU A 452 -29.16 13.99 -4.74
C LEU A 452 -28.99 12.50 -5.09
N ARG A 453 -27.89 12.22 -5.79
CA ARG A 453 -27.46 10.90 -6.25
C ARG A 453 -26.35 10.34 -5.37
N GLU A 454 -25.43 11.18 -4.94
CA GLU A 454 -24.25 10.74 -4.19
C GLU A 454 -23.99 11.67 -3.01
N LEU A 455 -23.73 11.09 -1.83
CA LEU A 455 -23.50 11.83 -0.60
C LEU A 455 -22.36 11.20 0.21
N ASP A 456 -21.28 11.95 0.39
CA ASP A 456 -20.22 11.63 1.33
C ASP A 456 -20.16 12.69 2.45
N ILE A 457 -20.43 12.24 3.68
CA ILE A 457 -20.31 13.02 4.90
C ILE A 457 -19.36 12.36 5.90
N SER A 458 -18.55 11.41 5.43
CA SER A 458 -17.67 10.60 6.27
C SER A 458 -16.69 11.44 7.10
N ARG A 459 -16.19 10.85 8.18
CA ARG A 459 -15.13 11.41 9.04
C ARG A 459 -15.44 12.83 9.49
N ASN A 460 -16.61 12.96 10.12
CA ASN A 460 -17.16 14.16 10.71
C ASN A 460 -17.74 13.83 12.11
N HIS A 461 -18.52 14.74 12.69
CA HIS A 461 -19.19 14.59 13.98
C HIS A 461 -20.72 14.66 13.86
N PHE A 462 -21.28 14.30 12.70
CA PHE A 462 -22.73 14.30 12.50
C PHE A 462 -23.43 13.26 13.37
N GLN A 463 -24.66 13.60 13.77
CA GLN A 463 -25.60 12.72 14.44
C GLN A 463 -26.65 12.24 13.45
N ILE A 464 -26.63 10.95 13.14
CA ILE A 464 -27.46 10.34 12.10
C ILE A 464 -28.46 9.37 12.74
N PRO A 465 -29.78 9.57 12.56
CA PRO A 465 -30.78 8.63 13.03
C PRO A 465 -30.63 7.22 12.45
N LEU A 466 -30.77 6.19 13.31
CA LEU A 466 -30.79 4.78 12.88
C LEU A 466 -31.89 4.43 11.87
N SER A 467 -32.95 5.24 11.80
CA SER A 467 -34.06 5.09 10.87
C SER A 467 -33.70 5.52 9.45
N PHE A 468 -32.59 6.25 9.25
CA PHE A 468 -32.23 6.90 7.98
C PHE A 468 -33.34 7.82 7.44
N THR A 469 -34.20 8.34 8.32
CA THR A 469 -35.29 9.27 7.98
C THR A 469 -34.84 10.50 7.19
N PRO A 470 -33.64 11.11 7.40
CA PRO A 470 -33.19 12.25 6.59
C PRO A 470 -33.05 11.91 5.10
N PHE A 471 -32.86 10.64 4.75
CA PHE A 471 -32.62 10.19 3.38
C PHE A 471 -33.83 9.47 2.77
N ALA A 472 -34.82 9.09 3.57
CA ALA A 472 -35.86 8.14 3.16
C ALA A 472 -36.66 8.54 1.89
N ASN A 473 -36.75 9.84 1.58
CA ASN A 473 -37.46 10.36 0.42
C ASN A 473 -36.59 10.60 -0.83
N LEU A 474 -35.27 10.39 -0.75
CA LEU A 474 -34.31 10.70 -1.81
C LEU A 474 -34.28 9.62 -2.91
N SER A 475 -35.29 9.55 -3.78
CA SER A 475 -35.44 8.45 -4.75
C SER A 475 -34.25 8.24 -5.72
N ASN A 476 -33.43 9.26 -5.98
CA ASN A 476 -32.28 9.18 -6.88
C ASN A 476 -30.97 8.80 -6.18
N LEU A 477 -30.95 8.69 -4.84
CA LEU A 477 -29.74 8.39 -4.09
C LEU A 477 -29.22 6.99 -4.45
N LYS A 478 -28.00 6.93 -4.95
CA LYS A 478 -27.27 5.72 -5.36
C LYS A 478 -26.10 5.40 -4.47
N ALA A 479 -25.46 6.40 -3.87
CA ALA A 479 -24.27 6.15 -3.08
C ALA A 479 -24.26 7.01 -1.81
N LEU A 480 -23.95 6.35 -0.68
CA LEU A 480 -24.00 6.97 0.64
C LEU A 480 -22.83 6.49 1.50
N SER A 481 -21.94 7.42 1.85
CA SER A 481 -20.87 7.19 2.84
C SER A 481 -21.09 8.10 4.04
N ILE A 482 -21.16 7.48 5.22
CA ILE A 482 -21.30 8.21 6.50
C ILE A 482 -20.26 7.78 7.52
N ASN A 483 -19.16 7.17 7.08
CA ASN A 483 -18.11 6.58 7.92
C ASN A 483 -17.69 7.50 9.06
N GLU A 484 -17.33 6.91 10.20
CA GLU A 484 -16.81 7.60 11.38
C GLU A 484 -17.70 8.74 11.93
N ASN A 485 -19.00 8.77 11.61
CA ASN A 485 -19.99 9.64 12.25
C ASN A 485 -20.70 8.91 13.40
N LYS A 486 -21.61 9.61 14.11
CA LYS A 486 -22.34 9.04 15.25
C LYS A 486 -23.78 8.69 14.89
N MET A 487 -24.14 7.42 15.00
CA MET A 487 -25.56 7.03 14.89
C MET A 487 -26.30 7.19 16.22
N VAL A 488 -27.57 7.65 16.17
CA VAL A 488 -28.41 7.96 17.35
C VAL A 488 -29.79 7.29 17.29
N LEU A 489 -30.41 7.07 18.47
CA LEU A 489 -31.79 6.57 18.60
C LEU A 489 -32.81 7.70 18.45
N GLU A 490 -33.92 7.45 17.76
CA GLU A 490 -35.06 8.36 17.68
C GLU A 490 -36.19 7.96 18.64
N PRO A 491 -36.97 8.93 19.18
CA PRO A 491 -38.08 8.66 20.11
C PRO A 491 -39.32 8.02 19.47
N SER A 492 -39.48 8.07 18.15
CA SER A 492 -40.66 7.57 17.43
C SER A 492 -40.27 6.59 16.33
N PHE A 493 -40.65 5.32 16.48
CA PHE A 493 -40.47 4.28 15.45
C PHE A 493 -41.40 4.52 14.27
N TYR A 494 -40.96 5.29 13.28
CA TYR A 494 -41.54 5.27 11.93
C TYR A 494 -40.58 4.54 10.99
N THR A 495 -40.91 3.29 10.65
CA THR A 495 -40.21 2.53 9.62
C THR A 495 -40.85 2.82 8.26
N SER A 496 -40.57 3.99 7.68
CA SER A 496 -40.86 4.19 6.25
C SER A 496 -39.84 3.42 5.42
N ILE A 497 -40.32 2.59 4.48
CA ILE A 497 -39.44 1.94 3.51
C ILE A 497 -38.77 3.06 2.68
N PRO A 498 -37.42 3.12 2.61
CA PRO A 498 -36.74 4.15 1.84
C PRO A 498 -37.12 4.04 0.36
N LYS A 499 -37.22 5.19 -0.32
CA LYS A 499 -37.52 5.25 -1.76
C LYS A 499 -36.30 5.03 -2.66
N PHE A 500 -35.09 5.11 -2.10
CA PHE A 500 -33.84 4.92 -2.84
C PHE A 500 -33.48 3.45 -3.02
N GLN A 501 -32.63 3.20 -4.02
CA GLN A 501 -31.92 1.93 -4.23
C GLN A 501 -30.43 2.24 -4.38
N LEU A 502 -29.69 2.00 -3.30
CA LEU A 502 -28.26 2.22 -3.23
C LEU A 502 -27.51 1.14 -4.02
N GLU A 503 -26.42 1.57 -4.62
CA GLU A 503 -25.38 0.77 -5.24
C GLU A 503 -24.15 0.71 -4.32
N VAL A 504 -23.87 1.79 -3.58
CA VAL A 504 -22.75 1.88 -2.64
C VAL A 504 -23.25 2.34 -1.28
N ILE A 505 -22.87 1.61 -0.23
CA ILE A 505 -23.07 2.05 1.15
C ILE A 505 -21.84 1.77 2.02
N SER A 506 -21.38 2.78 2.75
CA SER A 506 -20.31 2.64 3.74
C SER A 506 -20.73 3.28 5.07
N LEU A 507 -20.73 2.46 6.13
CA LEU A 507 -21.11 2.81 7.50
C LEU A 507 -19.97 2.50 8.50
N LEU A 508 -18.70 2.49 8.09
CA LEU A 508 -17.55 2.16 8.94
C LEU A 508 -17.59 2.92 10.28
N LYS A 509 -17.49 2.20 11.41
CA LYS A 509 -17.29 2.79 12.76
C LYS A 509 -18.36 3.81 13.18
N CYS A 510 -19.61 3.62 12.75
CA CYS A 510 -20.74 4.52 13.04
C CYS A 510 -21.53 4.20 14.33
N ILE A 511 -21.54 2.93 14.75
CA ILE A 511 -22.34 2.40 15.86
C ILE A 511 -21.41 1.99 17.01
N THR A 512 -21.04 2.93 17.87
CA THR A 512 -20.07 2.69 18.95
C THR A 512 -20.68 2.60 20.35
N SER A 513 -21.94 3.04 20.55
CA SER A 513 -22.60 3.03 21.87
C SER A 513 -23.25 1.69 22.19
N GLN A 514 -23.02 1.20 23.42
CA GLN A 514 -23.65 -0.02 23.95
C GLN A 514 -25.19 0.05 24.04
N GLN A 515 -25.76 1.25 23.95
CA GLN A 515 -27.21 1.49 24.05
C GLN A 515 -27.96 1.28 22.72
N LEU A 516 -27.24 1.22 21.59
CA LEU A 516 -27.82 1.03 20.26
C LEU A 516 -28.00 -0.47 19.97
N SER A 517 -29.04 -0.81 19.21
CA SER A 517 -29.28 -2.19 18.76
C SER A 517 -28.08 -2.68 17.94
N ARG A 518 -27.42 -3.76 18.39
CA ARG A 518 -26.30 -4.40 17.68
C ARG A 518 -26.77 -5.23 16.48
N LYS A 519 -27.76 -4.76 15.72
CA LYS A 519 -28.33 -5.47 14.56
C LYS A 519 -28.06 -4.68 13.30
N VAL A 520 -27.90 -5.41 12.19
CA VAL A 520 -27.78 -4.83 10.85
C VAL A 520 -28.97 -3.88 10.59
N PRO A 521 -28.75 -2.66 10.06
CA PRO A 521 -29.83 -1.71 9.77
C PRO A 521 -30.93 -2.32 8.90
N THR A 522 -32.18 -2.23 9.34
CA THR A 522 -33.30 -2.95 8.71
C THR A 522 -33.65 -2.45 7.31
N PHE A 523 -33.32 -1.19 6.99
CA PHE A 523 -33.61 -0.63 5.67
C PHE A 523 -32.84 -1.34 4.54
N LEU A 524 -31.67 -1.94 4.85
CA LEU A 524 -30.87 -2.73 3.91
C LEU A 524 -31.64 -3.93 3.35
N TYR A 525 -32.63 -4.43 4.09
CA TYR A 525 -33.49 -5.52 3.62
C TYR A 525 -34.31 -5.13 2.38
N TYR A 526 -34.54 -3.84 2.17
CA TYR A 526 -35.30 -3.28 1.04
C TYR A 526 -34.40 -2.77 -0.08
N GLN A 527 -33.11 -3.13 -0.08
CA GLN A 527 -32.15 -2.76 -1.12
C GLN A 527 -31.83 -4.00 -1.98
N TYR A 528 -31.80 -3.81 -3.31
CA TYR A 528 -31.63 -4.89 -4.29
C TYR A 528 -30.57 -4.59 -5.37
N ASP A 529 -30.04 -3.37 -5.39
CA ASP A 529 -29.05 -2.90 -6.37
C ASP A 529 -27.63 -2.72 -5.78
N LEU A 530 -27.39 -3.17 -4.54
CA LEU A 530 -26.10 -2.99 -3.87
C LEU A 530 -24.97 -3.73 -4.60
N ARG A 531 -23.85 -3.02 -4.79
CA ARG A 531 -22.57 -3.49 -5.34
C ARG A 531 -21.45 -3.46 -4.31
N TYR A 532 -21.43 -2.42 -3.48
CA TYR A 532 -20.44 -2.26 -2.41
C TYR A 532 -21.15 -2.04 -1.07
N VAL A 533 -20.83 -2.88 -0.08
CA VAL A 533 -21.34 -2.75 1.28
C VAL A 533 -20.22 -2.85 2.29
N ASP A 534 -20.01 -1.77 3.04
CA ASP A 534 -19.11 -1.74 4.18
C ASP A 534 -19.87 -1.40 5.48
N LEU A 535 -19.93 -2.35 6.40
CA LEU A 535 -20.52 -2.21 7.73
C LEU A 535 -19.48 -2.47 8.83
N SER A 536 -18.20 -2.29 8.52
CA SER A 536 -17.12 -2.68 9.42
C SER A 536 -17.04 -1.83 10.70
N HIS A 537 -16.47 -2.42 11.76
CA HIS A 537 -16.21 -1.77 13.05
C HIS A 537 -17.45 -1.18 13.75
N ASN A 538 -18.64 -1.78 13.58
CA ASN A 538 -19.91 -1.32 14.16
C ASN A 538 -20.43 -2.15 15.34
N ASN A 539 -19.66 -3.13 15.83
CA ASN A 539 -20.09 -4.04 16.89
C ASN A 539 -21.44 -4.74 16.63
N LEU A 540 -21.78 -4.96 15.34
CA LEU A 540 -22.98 -5.68 14.92
C LEU A 540 -22.92 -7.14 15.36
N SER A 541 -24.05 -7.73 15.70
CA SER A 541 -24.15 -9.06 16.30
C SER A 541 -25.28 -9.87 15.68
N GLY A 542 -25.31 -11.16 15.97
CA GLY A 542 -26.19 -12.13 15.31
C GLY A 542 -25.40 -13.00 14.33
N THR A 543 -26.07 -13.58 13.34
CA THR A 543 -25.43 -14.32 12.24
C THR A 543 -25.13 -13.41 11.06
N VAL A 544 -24.19 -13.80 10.21
CA VAL A 544 -23.92 -13.09 8.94
C VAL A 544 -25.21 -12.96 8.13
N PRO A 545 -25.55 -11.76 7.61
CA PRO A 545 -26.80 -11.51 6.89
C PRO A 545 -26.76 -12.09 5.47
N THR A 546 -27.00 -13.40 5.32
CA THR A 546 -26.96 -14.07 4.00
C THR A 546 -27.98 -13.51 3.02
N TRP A 547 -29.12 -13.01 3.52
CA TRP A 547 -30.14 -12.34 2.70
C TRP A 547 -29.60 -11.12 1.95
N LEU A 548 -28.53 -10.48 2.44
CA LEU A 548 -27.91 -9.34 1.76
C LEU A 548 -27.28 -9.79 0.45
N LEU A 549 -26.60 -10.94 0.47
CA LEU A 549 -26.02 -11.60 -0.70
C LEU A 549 -27.12 -12.13 -1.64
N GLU A 550 -28.19 -12.72 -1.10
CA GLU A 550 -29.28 -13.29 -1.89
C GLU A 550 -30.12 -12.22 -2.61
N ASN A 551 -30.38 -11.10 -1.94
CA ASN A 551 -31.21 -10.02 -2.48
C ASN A 551 -30.46 -9.13 -3.47
N ASN A 552 -29.12 -9.09 -3.43
CA ASN A 552 -28.29 -8.20 -4.26
C ASN A 552 -27.38 -9.03 -5.17
N THR A 553 -27.91 -9.46 -6.32
CA THR A 553 -27.18 -10.32 -7.27
C THR A 553 -26.02 -9.62 -7.98
N LYS A 554 -25.98 -8.28 -7.91
CA LYS A 554 -24.90 -7.43 -8.44
C LYS A 554 -23.80 -7.15 -7.42
N LEU A 555 -23.91 -7.67 -6.19
CA LEU A 555 -22.96 -7.39 -5.12
C LEU A 555 -21.55 -7.87 -5.49
N GLU A 556 -20.57 -6.98 -5.35
CA GLU A 556 -19.17 -7.16 -5.71
C GLU A 556 -18.31 -7.27 -4.45
N ASP A 557 -18.49 -6.36 -3.49
CA ASP A 557 -17.72 -6.32 -2.25
C ASP A 557 -18.64 -6.31 -1.02
N LEU A 558 -18.37 -7.23 -0.08
CA LEU A 558 -19.03 -7.28 1.23
C LEU A 558 -18.00 -7.24 2.35
N ILE A 559 -18.01 -6.14 3.11
CA ILE A 559 -17.07 -5.88 4.21
C ILE A 559 -17.85 -5.79 5.52
N LEU A 560 -17.67 -6.80 6.38
CA LEU A 560 -18.27 -6.91 7.71
C LEU A 560 -17.21 -7.02 8.82
N LYS A 561 -15.97 -6.62 8.52
CA LYS A 561 -14.81 -6.66 9.41
C LYS A 561 -15.07 -6.02 10.78
N GLY A 562 -14.47 -6.55 11.85
CA GLY A 562 -14.43 -5.86 13.15
C GLY A 562 -15.78 -5.77 13.86
N ASN A 563 -16.64 -6.78 13.67
CA ASN A 563 -17.96 -6.85 14.28
C ASN A 563 -18.03 -7.99 15.33
N SER A 564 -19.23 -8.30 15.81
CA SER A 564 -19.53 -9.38 16.76
C SER A 564 -20.44 -10.45 16.14
N PHE A 565 -20.34 -10.71 14.83
CA PHE A 565 -21.10 -11.79 14.19
C PHE A 565 -20.65 -13.17 14.71
N THR A 566 -21.60 -14.09 14.86
CA THR A 566 -21.43 -15.41 15.48
C THR A 566 -22.08 -16.50 14.64
N GLY A 567 -21.83 -17.76 15.00
CA GLY A 567 -22.39 -18.93 14.31
C GLY A 567 -21.60 -19.32 13.06
N PRO A 568 -22.05 -20.36 12.34
CA PRO A 568 -21.40 -20.82 11.12
C PRO A 568 -21.63 -19.89 9.95
N LEU A 569 -20.60 -19.75 9.10
CA LEU A 569 -20.74 -19.14 7.79
C LEU A 569 -21.67 -20.04 6.95
N SER A 570 -22.93 -19.63 6.84
CA SER A 570 -23.94 -20.36 6.07
C SER A 570 -24.05 -19.76 4.69
N LEU A 571 -23.95 -20.58 3.64
CA LEU A 571 -24.08 -20.14 2.25
C LEU A 571 -25.33 -20.76 1.62
N SER A 572 -26.08 -19.96 0.88
CA SER A 572 -27.27 -20.39 0.15
C SER A 572 -26.94 -21.30 -1.03
N SER A 573 -27.94 -21.99 -1.56
CA SER A 573 -27.80 -22.82 -2.78
C SER A 573 -27.82 -22.01 -4.08
N ALA A 574 -28.17 -20.72 -4.02
CA ALA A 574 -28.13 -19.83 -5.17
C ALA A 574 -26.69 -19.50 -5.57
N LEU A 575 -26.40 -19.51 -6.87
CA LEU A 575 -25.13 -19.04 -7.42
C LEU A 575 -25.09 -17.52 -7.31
N ILE A 576 -24.05 -16.95 -6.69
CA ILE A 576 -23.89 -15.50 -6.51
C ILE A 576 -22.63 -15.11 -7.28
N SER A 577 -22.81 -14.78 -8.56
CA SER A 577 -21.71 -14.76 -9.52
C SER A 577 -20.76 -13.57 -9.37
N ASN A 578 -21.24 -12.41 -8.95
CA ASN A 578 -20.48 -11.17 -9.11
C ASN A 578 -19.59 -10.80 -7.91
N VAL A 579 -19.70 -11.52 -6.79
CA VAL A 579 -18.93 -11.20 -5.58
C VAL A 579 -17.45 -11.47 -5.84
N SER A 580 -16.66 -10.41 -5.77
CA SER A 580 -15.22 -10.39 -5.97
C SER A 580 -14.46 -10.36 -4.64
N SER A 581 -15.04 -9.79 -3.59
CA SER A 581 -14.38 -9.65 -2.28
C SER A 581 -15.33 -9.91 -1.12
N ILE A 582 -14.85 -10.68 -0.14
CA ILE A 582 -15.55 -10.90 1.12
C ILE A 582 -14.55 -10.69 2.26
N ASP A 583 -14.87 -9.76 3.15
CA ASP A 583 -14.14 -9.54 4.40
C ASP A 583 -15.06 -9.76 5.61
N LEU A 584 -14.84 -10.87 6.29
CA LEU A 584 -15.49 -11.22 7.55
C LEU A 584 -14.50 -11.27 8.71
N SER A 585 -13.31 -10.68 8.56
CA SER A 585 -12.25 -10.71 9.55
C SER A 585 -12.68 -10.05 10.88
N GLU A 586 -11.98 -10.36 11.97
CA GLU A 586 -12.23 -9.75 13.29
C GLU A 586 -13.69 -9.88 13.76
N ASN A 587 -14.21 -11.12 13.72
CA ASN A 587 -15.54 -11.47 14.18
C ASN A 587 -15.48 -12.68 15.14
N LYS A 588 -16.64 -13.27 15.46
CA LYS A 588 -16.77 -14.45 16.34
C LYS A 588 -17.40 -15.63 15.59
N LEU A 589 -17.16 -15.74 14.29
CA LEU A 589 -17.67 -16.82 13.46
C LEU A 589 -17.00 -18.14 13.83
N GLN A 590 -17.75 -19.23 13.76
CA GLN A 590 -17.33 -20.56 14.21
C GLN A 590 -17.71 -21.65 13.21
N GLY A 591 -17.23 -22.88 13.39
CA GLY A 591 -17.53 -24.00 12.49
C GLY A 591 -16.62 -24.03 11.26
N GLN A 592 -16.91 -24.93 10.32
CA GLN A 592 -16.05 -25.15 9.16
C GLN A 592 -16.29 -24.12 8.05
N ILE A 593 -15.24 -23.78 7.31
CA ILE A 593 -15.38 -23.04 6.05
C ILE A 593 -16.18 -23.92 5.07
N PRO A 594 -17.32 -23.45 4.53
CA PRO A 594 -18.17 -24.28 3.67
C PRO A 594 -17.44 -24.75 2.41
N THR A 595 -17.51 -26.05 2.11
CA THR A 595 -16.87 -26.63 0.90
C THR A 595 -17.45 -26.09 -0.41
N ARG A 596 -18.67 -25.55 -0.37
CA ARG A 596 -19.35 -24.93 -1.53
C ARG A 596 -18.93 -23.49 -1.80
N ILE A 597 -18.10 -22.88 -0.95
CA ILE A 597 -17.68 -21.46 -1.09
C ILE A 597 -17.19 -21.13 -2.51
N CYS A 598 -16.38 -22.02 -3.10
CA CYS A 598 -15.83 -21.86 -4.45
C CYS A 598 -16.89 -21.94 -5.56
N SER A 599 -17.94 -22.74 -5.36
CA SER A 599 -19.08 -22.83 -6.29
C SER A 599 -20.10 -21.71 -6.10
N THR A 600 -20.21 -21.19 -4.88
CA THR A 600 -21.10 -20.06 -4.54
C THR A 600 -20.51 -18.75 -5.09
N PHE A 601 -19.19 -18.56 -4.98
CA PHE A 601 -18.47 -17.36 -5.42
C PHE A 601 -17.35 -17.73 -6.42
N PRO A 602 -17.69 -18.05 -7.68
CA PRO A 602 -16.70 -18.54 -8.66
C PRO A 602 -15.66 -17.50 -9.09
N HIS A 603 -15.95 -16.21 -8.92
CA HIS A 603 -15.10 -15.06 -9.31
C HIS A 603 -14.43 -14.35 -8.13
N LEU A 604 -14.38 -15.02 -6.97
CA LEU A 604 -13.79 -14.44 -5.76
C LEU A 604 -12.30 -14.14 -5.98
N ARG A 605 -11.93 -12.87 -5.81
CA ARG A 605 -10.56 -12.36 -5.89
C ARG A 605 -9.91 -12.22 -4.53
N ARG A 606 -10.69 -11.90 -3.49
CA ARG A 606 -10.19 -11.66 -2.14
C ARG A 606 -11.10 -12.30 -1.10
N LEU A 607 -10.51 -13.03 -0.16
CA LEU A 607 -11.22 -13.66 0.94
C LEU A 607 -10.46 -13.44 2.25
N PHE A 608 -11.07 -12.68 3.16
CA PHE A 608 -10.54 -12.42 4.50
C PHE A 608 -11.45 -13.03 5.55
N LEU A 609 -10.96 -14.06 6.24
CA LEU A 609 -11.64 -14.76 7.34
C LEU A 609 -10.78 -14.76 8.61
N SER A 610 -9.79 -13.88 8.69
CA SER A 610 -8.84 -13.84 9.80
C SER A 610 -9.47 -13.42 11.12
N LYS A 611 -8.81 -13.72 12.24
CA LYS A 611 -9.26 -13.33 13.59
C LYS A 611 -10.74 -13.71 13.82
N ASN A 612 -11.06 -14.98 13.58
CA ASN A 612 -12.35 -15.62 13.88
C ASN A 612 -12.10 -16.90 14.72
N ALA A 613 -13.05 -17.84 14.74
CA ALA A 613 -12.94 -19.16 15.37
C ALA A 613 -13.32 -20.29 14.40
N PHE A 614 -12.95 -20.18 13.12
CA PHE A 614 -13.17 -21.22 12.13
C PHE A 614 -12.36 -22.49 12.46
N GLU A 615 -12.92 -23.66 12.18
CA GLU A 615 -12.32 -24.97 12.47
C GLU A 615 -12.30 -25.91 11.25
N GLY A 616 -11.62 -27.05 11.39
CA GLY A 616 -11.55 -28.06 10.33
C GLY A 616 -10.42 -27.78 9.33
N ILE A 617 -10.58 -28.26 8.09
CA ILE A 617 -9.57 -28.15 7.02
C ILE A 617 -9.92 -27.02 6.06
N ILE A 618 -8.91 -26.44 5.42
CA ILE A 618 -9.12 -25.49 4.31
C ILE A 618 -9.71 -26.25 3.11
N PRO A 619 -10.84 -25.82 2.53
CA PRO A 619 -11.34 -26.39 1.28
C PRO A 619 -10.31 -26.25 0.15
N LEU A 620 -9.85 -27.37 -0.42
CA LEU A 620 -8.81 -27.40 -1.46
C LEU A 620 -9.20 -26.60 -2.71
N CYS A 621 -10.49 -26.41 -2.96
CA CYS A 621 -10.95 -25.61 -4.10
C CYS A 621 -10.52 -24.14 -4.02
N LEU A 622 -10.28 -23.59 -2.82
CA LEU A 622 -9.92 -22.18 -2.63
C LEU A 622 -8.58 -21.85 -3.29
N SER A 623 -7.57 -22.71 -3.11
CA SER A 623 -6.26 -22.48 -3.72
C SER A 623 -6.27 -22.66 -5.24
N GLY A 624 -7.18 -23.48 -5.78
CA GLY A 624 -7.35 -23.69 -7.22
C GLY A 624 -8.24 -22.66 -7.93
N MET A 625 -8.71 -21.62 -7.23
CA MET A 625 -9.56 -20.59 -7.85
C MET A 625 -8.77 -19.74 -8.85
N LYS A 626 -9.39 -19.45 -10.00
CA LYS A 626 -8.71 -18.78 -11.12
C LYS A 626 -8.40 -17.30 -10.86
N ASP A 627 -9.26 -16.65 -10.07
CA ASP A 627 -9.25 -15.21 -9.87
C ASP A 627 -8.79 -14.82 -8.46
N LEU A 628 -8.62 -15.80 -7.55
CA LEU A 628 -8.26 -15.55 -6.16
C LEU A 628 -6.82 -15.06 -6.05
N SER A 629 -6.66 -13.82 -5.63
CA SER A 629 -5.37 -13.14 -5.45
C SER A 629 -4.94 -13.04 -3.98
N PHE A 630 -5.91 -12.99 -3.08
CA PHE A 630 -5.67 -12.76 -1.65
C PHE A 630 -6.48 -13.74 -0.82
N LEU A 631 -5.80 -14.55 0.00
CA LEU A 631 -6.43 -15.48 0.93
C LEU A 631 -5.84 -15.30 2.33
N ASP A 632 -6.65 -14.72 3.23
CA ASP A 632 -6.29 -14.53 4.63
C ASP A 632 -7.19 -15.37 5.54
N LEU A 633 -6.61 -16.41 6.11
CA LEU A 633 -7.24 -17.30 7.10
C LEU A 633 -6.51 -17.22 8.46
N SER A 634 -5.71 -16.17 8.67
CA SER A 634 -4.84 -16.05 9.83
C SER A 634 -5.59 -15.96 11.16
N ASN A 635 -4.93 -16.32 12.25
CA ASN A 635 -5.37 -16.02 13.62
C ASN A 635 -6.78 -16.50 13.98
N ASN A 636 -7.18 -17.70 13.56
CA ASN A 636 -8.50 -18.27 13.85
C ASN A 636 -8.59 -18.95 15.24
N GLN A 637 -7.94 -18.37 16.27
CA GLN A 637 -7.77 -18.96 17.62
C GLN A 637 -8.61 -18.29 18.72
N LEU A 638 -9.58 -17.42 18.39
CA LEU A 638 -10.28 -16.56 19.37
C LEU A 638 -11.03 -17.33 20.48
N LEU A 639 -11.32 -18.61 20.27
CA LEU A 639 -11.94 -19.50 21.26
C LEU A 639 -11.05 -20.74 21.40
N SER A 640 -10.61 -21.05 22.63
CA SER A 640 -9.48 -21.94 22.96
C SER A 640 -9.55 -23.41 22.49
N ASN A 641 -10.56 -23.81 21.71
CA ASN A 641 -10.80 -25.19 21.28
C ASN A 641 -11.13 -25.37 19.78
N ASN A 642 -11.31 -24.29 18.99
CA ASN A 642 -11.76 -24.39 17.59
C ASN A 642 -10.75 -23.68 16.67
N ASN A 643 -9.93 -24.45 15.94
CA ASN A 643 -8.91 -23.90 15.05
C ASN A 643 -8.91 -24.61 13.69
N LEU A 644 -8.53 -23.89 12.63
CA LEU A 644 -8.16 -24.51 11.35
C LEU A 644 -6.95 -25.42 11.55
N SER A 645 -6.98 -26.57 10.91
CA SER A 645 -6.02 -27.66 11.10
C SER A 645 -5.88 -28.51 9.83
N GLY A 646 -5.03 -29.53 9.89
CA GLY A 646 -4.73 -30.40 8.75
C GLY A 646 -3.44 -30.00 8.04
N ASN A 647 -3.20 -30.65 6.90
CA ASN A 647 -2.00 -30.45 6.10
C ASN A 647 -2.21 -29.30 5.10
N VAL A 648 -1.32 -28.31 5.17
CA VAL A 648 -1.33 -27.10 4.34
C VAL A 648 -0.66 -27.28 2.97
N VAL A 649 0.19 -28.31 2.81
CA VAL A 649 0.93 -28.56 1.56
C VAL A 649 0.05 -28.59 0.31
N PRO A 650 -1.08 -29.33 0.26
CA PRO A 650 -1.91 -29.36 -0.94
C PRO A 650 -2.49 -27.98 -1.29
N VAL A 651 -2.77 -27.15 -0.29
CA VAL A 651 -3.27 -25.79 -0.47
C VAL A 651 -2.19 -24.94 -1.13
N ILE A 652 -0.95 -24.97 -0.60
CA ILE A 652 0.18 -24.21 -1.16
C ILE A 652 0.49 -24.64 -2.60
N LEU A 653 0.62 -25.95 -2.85
CA LEU A 653 1.02 -26.44 -4.18
C LEU A 653 -0.07 -26.29 -5.24
N SER A 654 -1.32 -26.06 -4.85
CA SER A 654 -2.42 -25.80 -5.78
C SER A 654 -2.67 -24.30 -5.99
N ALA A 655 -1.95 -23.41 -5.29
CA ALA A 655 -2.15 -21.96 -5.28
C ALA A 655 -1.56 -21.27 -6.53
N ASN A 656 -1.96 -21.72 -7.72
CA ASN A 656 -1.31 -21.33 -8.98
C ASN A 656 -1.52 -19.87 -9.38
N ARG A 657 -2.40 -19.14 -8.69
CA ARG A 657 -2.75 -17.73 -8.97
C ARG A 657 -2.98 -16.87 -7.73
N VAL A 658 -2.56 -17.33 -6.56
CA VAL A 658 -2.73 -16.60 -5.28
C VAL A 658 -1.39 -16.00 -4.90
N PRO A 659 -1.11 -14.70 -5.15
CA PRO A 659 0.13 -14.09 -4.70
C PRO A 659 0.27 -14.02 -3.18
N TYR A 660 -0.83 -13.83 -2.46
CA TYR A 660 -0.83 -13.55 -1.02
C TYR A 660 -1.58 -14.63 -0.23
N LEU A 661 -0.84 -15.39 0.57
CA LEU A 661 -1.38 -16.52 1.34
C LEU A 661 -1.00 -16.41 2.82
N TYR A 662 -1.98 -16.05 3.67
CA TYR A 662 -1.79 -15.89 5.11
C TYR A 662 -2.55 -16.97 5.88
N LEU A 663 -1.79 -17.85 6.51
CA LEU A 663 -2.29 -19.01 7.26
C LEU A 663 -1.72 -19.06 8.68
N ASP A 664 -1.07 -17.99 9.13
CA ASP A 664 -0.44 -17.88 10.45
C ASP A 664 -1.45 -17.95 11.60
N GLY A 665 -0.97 -18.24 12.80
CA GLY A 665 -1.82 -18.23 14.00
C GLY A 665 -2.94 -19.27 13.90
N ASN A 666 -2.63 -20.50 13.51
CA ASN A 666 -3.59 -21.60 13.35
C ASN A 666 -3.07 -22.90 14.00
N ASN A 667 -3.72 -24.03 13.72
CA ASN A 667 -3.34 -25.36 14.23
C ASN A 667 -2.94 -26.32 13.08
N PHE A 668 -2.42 -25.79 11.97
CA PHE A 668 -1.93 -26.61 10.86
C PHE A 668 -0.74 -27.46 11.29
N SER A 669 -0.70 -28.70 10.83
CA SER A 669 0.29 -29.69 11.27
C SER A 669 0.63 -30.67 10.15
N GLY A 670 1.82 -31.28 10.25
CA GLY A 670 2.32 -32.25 9.27
C GLY A 670 3.67 -31.85 8.71
N GLU A 671 4.32 -32.79 8.03
CA GLU A 671 5.61 -32.56 7.36
C GLU A 671 5.42 -31.99 5.94
N MET A 672 6.37 -31.17 5.50
CA MET A 672 6.34 -30.54 4.17
C MET A 672 7.22 -31.24 3.12
N THR A 673 8.08 -32.20 3.51
CA THR A 673 9.20 -32.67 2.68
C THR A 673 8.91 -33.84 1.72
N ASN A 674 7.79 -34.55 1.88
CA ASN A 674 7.48 -35.79 1.15
C ASN A 674 6.32 -35.59 0.16
N VAL A 675 6.51 -34.72 -0.83
CA VAL A 675 5.47 -34.39 -1.79
C VAL A 675 5.98 -34.59 -3.20
N ASP A 676 5.25 -35.38 -3.98
CA ASP A 676 5.54 -35.56 -5.40
C ASP A 676 5.13 -34.30 -6.17
N VAL A 677 6.05 -33.34 -6.22
CA VAL A 677 5.90 -32.08 -6.97
C VAL A 677 5.73 -32.28 -8.48
N SER A 678 5.94 -33.48 -9.03
CA SER A 678 5.64 -33.75 -10.45
C SER A 678 4.14 -33.82 -10.76
N THR A 679 3.30 -33.94 -9.73
CA THR A 679 1.84 -34.02 -9.86
C THR A 679 1.15 -32.65 -9.81
N PHE A 680 1.89 -31.57 -9.53
CA PHE A 680 1.37 -30.21 -9.43
C PHE A 680 2.09 -29.30 -10.43
N GLU A 681 1.34 -28.45 -11.15
CA GLU A 681 1.96 -27.27 -11.78
C GLU A 681 2.43 -26.35 -10.66
N PHE A 682 3.72 -26.02 -10.60
CA PHE A 682 4.27 -25.27 -9.48
C PHE A 682 3.73 -23.83 -9.47
N PRO A 683 3.30 -23.29 -8.30
CA PRO A 683 2.72 -21.96 -8.21
C PRO A 683 3.77 -20.87 -8.44
N ASN A 684 3.86 -20.39 -9.69
CA ASN A 684 4.79 -19.32 -10.09
C ASN A 684 4.26 -17.92 -9.75
N SER A 685 3.12 -17.79 -9.08
CA SER A 685 2.51 -16.51 -8.72
C SER A 685 2.62 -16.18 -7.24
N LEU A 686 3.00 -17.13 -6.37
CA LEU A 686 3.15 -16.90 -4.93
C LEU A 686 4.26 -15.88 -4.68
N SER A 687 3.86 -14.74 -4.12
CA SER A 687 4.76 -13.65 -3.74
C SER A 687 5.01 -13.65 -2.23
N GLU A 688 3.96 -13.89 -1.45
CA GLU A 688 4.01 -13.84 0.01
C GLU A 688 3.32 -15.05 0.65
N ILE A 689 4.01 -15.65 1.60
CA ILE A 689 3.49 -16.79 2.37
C ILE A 689 3.81 -16.56 3.85
N ASP A 690 2.77 -16.57 4.68
CA ASP A 690 2.90 -16.64 6.14
C ASP A 690 2.27 -17.92 6.70
N LEU A 691 3.11 -18.79 7.27
CA LEU A 691 2.74 -20.02 7.97
C LEU A 691 3.09 -19.98 9.46
N SER A 692 3.41 -18.81 9.99
CA SER A 692 3.96 -18.65 11.33
C SER A 692 2.96 -19.07 12.42
N ASN A 693 3.42 -19.36 13.63
CA ASN A 693 2.54 -19.67 14.77
C ASN A 693 1.58 -20.85 14.49
N ASN A 694 2.12 -21.98 14.01
CA ASN A 694 1.38 -23.21 13.71
C ASN A 694 2.03 -24.43 14.39
N LYS A 695 1.63 -25.67 14.03
CA LYS A 695 2.20 -26.95 14.52
C LYS A 695 2.88 -27.75 13.41
N LEU A 696 3.40 -27.07 12.38
CA LEU A 696 4.17 -27.69 11.31
C LEU A 696 5.48 -28.23 11.87
N HIS A 697 5.97 -29.35 11.35
CA HIS A 697 7.17 -30.00 11.86
C HIS A 697 7.91 -30.78 10.77
N GLY A 698 9.03 -31.40 11.13
CA GLY A 698 9.91 -32.08 10.18
C GLY A 698 10.88 -31.10 9.51
N LYS A 699 11.49 -31.49 8.39
CA LYS A 699 12.49 -30.66 7.71
C LYS A 699 11.83 -29.55 6.89
N LEU A 700 12.58 -28.47 6.65
CA LEU A 700 12.20 -27.48 5.64
C LEU A 700 12.16 -28.13 4.25
N PRO A 701 11.11 -27.86 3.45
CA PRO A 701 10.95 -28.48 2.14
C PRO A 701 11.88 -27.89 1.09
N ARG A 702 12.53 -28.77 0.33
CA ARG A 702 13.43 -28.37 -0.77
C ARG A 702 12.70 -27.69 -1.94
N TRP A 703 11.44 -28.05 -2.15
CA TRP A 703 10.64 -27.54 -3.27
C TRP A 703 10.33 -26.05 -3.14
N ILE A 704 10.43 -25.43 -1.95
CA ILE A 704 10.29 -23.97 -1.81
C ILE A 704 11.29 -23.23 -2.69
N GLY A 705 12.50 -23.77 -2.89
CA GLY A 705 13.49 -23.16 -3.78
C GLY A 705 13.09 -23.08 -5.25
N ASN A 706 11.96 -23.69 -5.65
CA ASN A 706 11.39 -23.53 -6.99
C ASN A 706 10.38 -22.35 -7.07
N ALA A 707 9.97 -21.76 -5.95
CA ALA A 707 9.11 -20.57 -5.89
C ALA A 707 9.90 -19.30 -6.21
N SER A 708 10.32 -19.17 -7.46
CA SER A 708 11.22 -18.09 -7.92
C SER A 708 10.64 -16.67 -7.82
N PHE A 709 9.32 -16.54 -7.69
CA PHE A 709 8.61 -15.26 -7.50
C PHE A 709 8.43 -14.86 -6.04
N LEU A 710 8.78 -15.73 -5.09
CA LEU A 710 8.58 -15.50 -3.67
C LEU A 710 9.44 -14.31 -3.19
N GLN A 711 8.77 -13.30 -2.66
CA GLN A 711 9.34 -12.09 -2.08
C GLN A 711 9.37 -12.16 -0.56
N ARG A 712 8.31 -12.64 0.09
CA ARG A 712 8.24 -12.70 1.57
C ARG A 712 7.87 -14.10 2.05
N LEU A 713 8.67 -14.64 2.96
CA LEU A 713 8.46 -15.97 3.52
C LEU A 713 8.57 -15.94 5.04
N ALA A 714 7.46 -16.24 5.72
CA ALA A 714 7.42 -16.40 7.17
C ALA A 714 6.94 -17.81 7.56
N MET A 715 7.74 -18.48 8.39
CA MET A 715 7.48 -19.83 8.92
C MET A 715 7.88 -19.93 10.40
N SER A 716 7.86 -18.81 11.11
CA SER A 716 8.33 -18.75 12.49
C SER A 716 7.42 -19.45 13.48
N ASN A 717 7.93 -19.74 14.67
CA ASN A 717 7.18 -20.36 15.77
C ASN A 717 6.43 -21.63 15.32
N ASN A 718 7.20 -22.59 14.81
CA ASN A 718 6.76 -23.93 14.39
C ASN A 718 7.73 -24.98 14.96
N GLY A 719 7.59 -26.24 14.55
CA GLY A 719 8.46 -27.36 14.92
C GLY A 719 9.45 -27.80 13.85
N PHE A 720 9.86 -26.92 12.92
CA PHE A 720 10.77 -27.29 11.85
C PHE A 720 12.18 -27.63 12.37
N GLU A 721 12.78 -28.68 11.83
CA GLU A 721 14.10 -29.17 12.25
C GLU A 721 15.05 -29.44 11.05
N GLY A 722 16.26 -29.89 11.34
CA GLY A 722 17.28 -30.11 10.32
C GLY A 722 17.88 -28.80 9.80
N SER A 723 18.57 -28.83 8.66
CA SER A 723 19.26 -27.66 8.12
C SER A 723 18.41 -26.87 7.13
N ILE A 724 18.70 -25.57 7.00
CA ILE A 724 18.20 -24.75 5.89
C ILE A 724 18.71 -25.36 4.57
N PRO A 725 17.82 -25.78 3.64
CA PRO A 725 18.22 -26.44 2.41
C PRO A 725 18.99 -25.51 1.45
N MET A 726 19.91 -26.06 0.65
CA MET A 726 20.67 -25.29 -0.35
C MET A 726 19.77 -24.71 -1.44
N GLU A 727 18.59 -25.30 -1.66
CA GLU A 727 17.60 -24.84 -2.61
C GLU A 727 17.07 -23.43 -2.30
N PHE A 728 17.14 -22.97 -1.04
CA PHE A 728 16.79 -21.60 -0.66
C PHE A 728 17.70 -20.56 -1.34
N CYS A 729 18.91 -20.95 -1.76
CA CYS A 729 19.81 -20.08 -2.53
C CYS A 729 19.28 -19.70 -3.93
N LYS A 730 18.16 -20.29 -4.39
CA LYS A 730 17.53 -19.94 -5.66
C LYS A 730 16.49 -18.81 -5.54
N LEU A 731 16.13 -18.41 -4.32
CA LEU A 731 15.09 -17.41 -4.05
C LEU A 731 15.63 -15.98 -4.26
N ASN A 732 15.93 -15.61 -5.50
CA ASN A 732 16.61 -14.36 -5.82
C ASN A 732 15.75 -13.10 -5.68
N ARG A 733 14.43 -13.24 -5.55
CA ARG A 733 13.48 -12.12 -5.34
C ARG A 733 13.11 -11.92 -3.86
N LEU A 734 13.68 -12.73 -2.97
CA LEU A 734 13.35 -12.69 -1.55
C LEU A 734 13.79 -11.36 -0.92
N GLU A 735 12.85 -10.69 -0.28
CA GLU A 735 12.94 -9.42 0.44
C GLU A 735 12.80 -9.62 1.95
N PHE A 736 11.98 -10.60 2.38
CA PHE A 736 11.75 -10.90 3.79
C PHE A 736 11.84 -12.41 4.05
N LEU A 737 12.61 -12.80 5.07
CA LEU A 737 12.70 -14.19 5.53
C LEU A 737 12.61 -14.28 7.06
N ASP A 738 11.58 -14.96 7.56
CA ASP A 738 11.46 -15.32 8.97
C ASP A 738 11.32 -16.83 9.17
N LEU A 739 12.36 -17.45 9.74
CA LEU A 739 12.38 -18.85 10.18
C LEU A 739 12.64 -18.96 11.69
N SER A 740 12.42 -17.89 12.43
CA SER A 740 12.70 -17.81 13.86
C SER A 740 11.87 -18.78 14.70
N GLN A 741 12.28 -19.01 15.95
CA GLN A 741 11.56 -19.83 16.93
C GLN A 741 11.21 -21.23 16.39
N ASN A 742 12.19 -21.91 15.81
CA ASN A 742 12.09 -23.28 15.30
C ASN A 742 13.22 -24.15 15.89
N ASN A 743 13.35 -25.38 15.42
CA ASN A 743 14.38 -26.33 15.82
C ASN A 743 15.46 -26.52 14.74
N LEU A 744 15.70 -25.50 13.89
CA LEU A 744 16.65 -25.58 12.78
C LEU A 744 18.09 -25.70 13.29
N SER A 745 18.92 -26.46 12.59
CA SER A 745 20.28 -26.80 13.00
C SER A 745 21.25 -26.82 11.81
N GLY A 746 22.53 -27.04 12.05
CA GLY A 746 23.54 -26.95 10.98
C GLY A 746 23.89 -25.49 10.65
N SER A 747 24.64 -25.29 9.58
CA SER A 747 25.09 -23.96 9.16
C SER A 747 24.12 -23.31 8.18
N ILE A 748 24.09 -21.97 8.20
CA ILE A 748 23.44 -21.18 7.14
C ILE A 748 24.17 -21.45 5.81
N PRO A 749 23.47 -21.82 4.71
CA PRO A 749 24.08 -22.06 3.41
C PRO A 749 24.96 -20.89 2.93
N SER A 750 26.21 -21.17 2.57
CA SER A 750 27.15 -20.14 2.11
C SER A 750 26.76 -19.48 0.78
N CYS A 751 25.90 -20.12 0.00
CA CYS A 751 25.35 -19.56 -1.24
C CYS A 751 24.16 -18.61 -1.01
N PHE A 752 23.64 -18.51 0.21
CA PHE A 752 22.43 -17.74 0.48
C PHE A 752 22.75 -16.24 0.48
N ASN A 753 22.64 -15.64 -0.72
CA ASN A 753 22.97 -14.25 -1.00
C ASN A 753 21.91 -13.58 -1.92
N PRO A 754 20.61 -13.59 -1.58
CA PRO A 754 19.60 -12.91 -2.38
C PRO A 754 19.89 -11.40 -2.49
N PRO A 755 19.79 -10.78 -3.69
CA PRO A 755 20.16 -9.38 -3.89
C PRO A 755 19.17 -8.37 -3.30
N TYR A 756 17.89 -8.74 -3.15
CA TYR A 756 16.83 -7.84 -2.67
C TYR A 756 16.44 -8.08 -1.21
N ILE A 757 17.13 -8.97 -0.50
CA ILE A 757 16.77 -9.32 0.89
C ILE A 757 17.03 -8.13 1.82
N GLU A 758 16.00 -7.75 2.57
CA GLU A 758 16.00 -6.62 3.50
C GLU A 758 15.96 -7.10 4.95
N HIS A 759 15.10 -8.07 5.27
CA HIS A 759 14.90 -8.53 6.65
C HIS A 759 15.12 -10.04 6.77
N VAL A 760 16.00 -10.44 7.69
CA VAL A 760 16.34 -11.84 7.95
C VAL A 760 16.22 -12.13 9.44
N HIS A 761 15.24 -12.96 9.80
CA HIS A 761 14.97 -13.41 11.16
C HIS A 761 15.20 -14.93 11.28
N LEU A 762 16.27 -15.33 11.98
CA LEU A 762 16.63 -16.73 12.23
C LEU A 762 16.78 -17.02 13.74
N HIS A 763 16.35 -16.10 14.60
CA HIS A 763 16.56 -16.20 16.04
C HIS A 763 15.83 -17.40 16.68
N GLY A 764 16.26 -17.81 17.87
CA GLY A 764 15.60 -18.89 18.62
C GLY A 764 15.65 -20.24 17.90
N ASN A 765 16.81 -20.59 17.34
CA ASN A 765 17.05 -21.86 16.64
C ASN A 765 18.32 -22.54 17.21
N ARG A 766 18.78 -23.63 16.58
CA ARG A 766 20.02 -24.37 16.92
C ARG A 766 21.08 -24.27 15.81
N LEU A 767 21.09 -23.18 15.05
CA LEU A 767 22.04 -22.96 13.96
C LEU A 767 23.46 -22.88 14.52
N ARG A 768 24.45 -23.40 13.77
CA ARG A 768 25.83 -23.55 14.24
C ARG A 768 26.85 -23.27 13.15
N GLY A 769 28.10 -23.13 13.56
CA GLY A 769 29.22 -22.81 12.66
C GLY A 769 29.35 -21.32 12.40
N PRO A 770 30.36 -20.90 11.61
CA PRO A 770 30.64 -19.50 11.37
C PRO A 770 29.72 -18.89 10.30
N LEU A 771 29.55 -17.57 10.38
CA LEU A 771 29.02 -16.75 9.29
C LEU A 771 30.03 -16.74 8.13
N SER A 772 29.98 -17.74 7.27
CA SER A 772 30.99 -17.95 6.22
C SER A 772 30.90 -16.94 5.07
N LEU A 773 30.14 -17.24 4.02
CA LEU A 773 29.85 -16.37 2.86
C LEU A 773 28.35 -16.09 2.69
N ALA A 774 27.51 -16.57 3.61
CA ALA A 774 26.09 -16.22 3.62
C ALA A 774 25.93 -14.71 3.81
N PHE A 775 25.00 -14.10 3.08
CA PHE A 775 24.72 -12.66 3.03
C PHE A 775 25.80 -11.75 2.45
N TYR A 776 26.98 -12.27 2.06
CA TYR A 776 28.13 -11.47 1.60
C TYR A 776 27.78 -10.44 0.52
N ASN A 777 26.89 -10.80 -0.41
CA ASN A 777 26.49 -9.96 -1.55
C ASN A 777 25.09 -9.34 -1.41
N SER A 778 24.51 -9.37 -0.21
CA SER A 778 23.16 -8.90 0.08
C SER A 778 23.19 -7.49 0.67
N SER A 779 23.64 -6.50 -0.11
CA SER A 779 23.82 -5.11 0.34
C SER A 779 22.52 -4.43 0.81
N SER A 780 21.37 -4.99 0.43
CA SER A 780 20.02 -4.49 0.74
C SER A 780 19.57 -4.82 2.17
N ILE A 781 20.26 -5.70 2.90
CA ILE A 781 19.86 -6.10 4.26
C ILE A 781 19.81 -4.87 5.16
N VAL A 782 18.65 -4.66 5.77
CA VAL A 782 18.36 -3.67 6.80
C VAL A 782 18.43 -4.31 8.18
N THR A 783 17.91 -5.54 8.33
CA THR A 783 17.85 -6.23 9.62
C THR A 783 18.35 -7.66 9.52
N LEU A 784 19.31 -7.98 10.39
CA LEU A 784 19.88 -9.31 10.54
C LEU A 784 19.76 -9.77 11.99
N ASP A 785 18.78 -10.64 12.25
CA ASP A 785 18.48 -11.19 13.56
C ASP A 785 18.83 -12.67 13.66
N LEU A 786 19.92 -12.96 14.37
CA LEU A 786 20.46 -14.31 14.58
C LEU A 786 20.49 -14.70 16.06
N ARG A 787 19.74 -14.00 16.92
CA ARG A 787 19.82 -14.17 18.38
C ARG A 787 19.46 -15.60 18.84
N GLY A 788 19.98 -16.03 19.99
CA GLY A 788 19.59 -17.31 20.60
C GLY A 788 19.86 -18.51 19.68
N ASN A 789 21.11 -18.64 19.23
CA ASN A 789 21.58 -19.72 18.36
C ASN A 789 22.92 -20.27 18.87
N ASN A 790 23.51 -21.24 18.16
CA ASN A 790 24.80 -21.85 18.50
C ASN A 790 25.90 -21.46 17.48
N LEU A 791 25.82 -20.26 16.91
CA LEU A 791 26.77 -19.76 15.89
C LEU A 791 28.14 -19.48 16.52
N THR A 792 29.21 -19.79 15.78
CA THR A 792 30.59 -19.68 16.25
C THR A 792 31.42 -18.79 15.32
N GLY A 793 32.74 -18.67 15.58
CA GLY A 793 33.63 -17.84 14.78
C GLY A 793 33.60 -16.36 15.17
N SER A 794 34.28 -15.53 14.39
CA SER A 794 34.24 -14.06 14.53
C SER A 794 33.21 -13.46 13.58
N ILE A 795 32.74 -12.24 13.88
CA ILE A 795 31.98 -11.44 12.92
C ILE A 795 32.87 -11.24 11.67
N PRO A 796 32.41 -11.64 10.47
CA PRO A 796 33.24 -11.58 9.28
C PRO A 796 33.57 -10.16 8.87
N LYS A 797 34.78 -9.95 8.33
CA LYS A 797 35.19 -8.63 7.84
C LYS A 797 34.28 -8.10 6.74
N TRP A 798 33.71 -8.97 5.92
CA TRP A 798 32.82 -8.54 4.85
C TRP A 798 31.51 -7.93 5.34
N ILE A 799 31.20 -7.92 6.64
CA ILE A 799 29.98 -7.29 7.16
C ILE A 799 29.80 -5.83 6.69
N TYR A 800 30.89 -5.11 6.37
CA TYR A 800 30.81 -3.76 5.81
C TYR A 800 30.15 -3.68 4.42
N THR A 801 29.98 -4.80 3.71
CA THR A 801 29.30 -4.82 2.40
C THR A 801 27.78 -4.66 2.55
N LEU A 802 27.23 -4.87 3.75
CA LEU A 802 25.82 -4.69 4.07
C LEU A 802 25.49 -3.21 4.30
N SER A 803 25.70 -2.35 3.30
CA SER A 803 25.62 -0.88 3.45
C SER A 803 24.30 -0.35 3.98
N SER A 804 23.20 -1.08 3.80
CA SER A 804 21.86 -0.73 4.29
C SER A 804 21.57 -1.20 5.73
N LEU A 805 22.48 -1.96 6.35
CA LEU A 805 22.26 -2.62 7.64
C LEU A 805 22.04 -1.58 8.74
N SER A 806 20.86 -1.65 9.36
CA SER A 806 20.39 -0.78 10.44
C SER A 806 20.35 -1.53 11.76
N VAL A 807 19.91 -2.79 11.76
CA VAL A 807 19.71 -3.59 12.97
C VAL A 807 20.53 -4.87 12.89
N LEU A 808 21.48 -5.03 13.80
CA LEU A 808 22.33 -6.21 13.92
C LEU A 808 22.15 -6.87 15.29
N LEU A 809 21.52 -8.04 15.33
CA LEU A 809 21.20 -8.74 16.56
C LEU A 809 21.85 -10.13 16.59
N LEU A 810 22.91 -10.28 17.38
CA LEU A 810 23.71 -11.50 17.54
C LEU A 810 23.71 -12.06 18.97
N LYS A 811 22.86 -11.51 19.85
CA LYS A 811 22.71 -11.93 21.25
C LYS A 811 22.64 -13.43 21.45
N ASP A 812 23.20 -13.93 22.56
CA ASP A 812 23.08 -15.34 22.98
C ASP A 812 23.55 -16.31 21.90
N ASN A 813 24.86 -16.26 21.62
CA ASN A 813 25.57 -17.10 20.66
C ASN A 813 26.98 -17.42 21.16
N HIS A 814 27.79 -18.08 20.32
CA HIS A 814 29.18 -18.45 20.63
C HIS A 814 30.20 -17.69 19.77
N PHE A 815 29.89 -16.44 19.38
CA PHE A 815 30.85 -15.60 18.65
C PHE A 815 32.04 -15.22 19.53
N HIS A 816 33.24 -15.21 18.95
CA HIS A 816 34.48 -14.90 19.64
C HIS A 816 35.41 -14.03 18.77
N GLY A 817 36.57 -13.67 19.29
CA GLY A 817 37.49 -12.73 18.64
C GLY A 817 37.16 -11.29 19.01
N LYS A 818 37.58 -10.32 18.20
CA LYS A 818 37.35 -8.89 18.43
C LYS A 818 36.06 -8.44 17.76
N VAL A 819 35.41 -7.42 18.31
CA VAL A 819 34.39 -6.65 17.57
C VAL A 819 35.10 -5.95 16.40
N PRO A 820 34.74 -6.25 15.14
CA PRO A 820 35.50 -5.76 13.99
C PRO A 820 35.28 -4.27 13.75
N VAL A 821 36.36 -3.56 13.40
CA VAL A 821 36.31 -2.12 13.04
C VAL A 821 35.51 -1.88 11.76
N GLU A 822 35.29 -2.92 10.96
CA GLU A 822 34.47 -2.90 9.76
C GLU A 822 33.00 -2.54 10.04
N LEU A 823 32.48 -2.80 11.25
CA LEU A 823 31.13 -2.34 11.65
C LEU A 823 31.00 -0.81 11.60
N CYS A 824 32.09 -0.08 11.84
CA CYS A 824 32.10 1.38 11.80
C CYS A 824 31.92 1.97 10.38
N LYS A 825 31.96 1.13 9.34
CA LYS A 825 31.67 1.55 7.95
C LYS A 825 30.18 1.50 7.61
N LEU A 826 29.36 0.93 8.49
CA LEU A 826 27.93 0.78 8.30
C LEU A 826 27.21 2.01 8.86
N HIS A 827 27.12 3.05 8.04
CA HIS A 827 26.60 4.36 8.44
C HIS A 827 25.09 4.39 8.76
N SER A 828 24.38 3.30 8.46
CA SER A 828 22.94 3.15 8.71
C SER A 828 22.64 2.44 10.03
N LEU A 829 23.64 1.89 10.74
CA LEU A 829 23.44 1.13 11.98
C LEU A 829 22.81 1.99 13.07
N SER A 830 21.66 1.55 13.58
CA SER A 830 20.93 2.15 14.71
C SER A 830 20.93 1.26 15.95
N ILE A 831 20.82 -0.06 15.76
CA ILE A 831 20.72 -1.04 16.85
C ILE A 831 21.78 -2.12 16.69
N ILE A 832 22.58 -2.30 17.74
CA ILE A 832 23.65 -3.31 17.81
C ILE A 832 23.46 -4.10 19.10
N ASP A 833 23.14 -5.39 19.00
CA ASP A 833 23.09 -6.30 20.15
C ASP A 833 24.07 -7.46 19.94
N LEU A 834 25.24 -7.37 20.58
CA LEU A 834 26.27 -8.41 20.60
C LEU A 834 26.36 -9.10 21.96
N SER A 835 25.36 -8.92 22.82
CA SER A 835 25.40 -9.37 24.21
C SER A 835 25.47 -10.89 24.33
N GLN A 836 25.90 -11.40 25.48
CA GLN A 836 25.94 -12.84 25.78
C GLN A 836 26.70 -13.65 24.72
N ASN A 837 27.93 -13.25 24.45
CA ASN A 837 28.86 -13.90 23.52
C ASN A 837 30.25 -14.04 24.17
N MET A 838 31.27 -14.38 23.39
CA MET A 838 32.67 -14.50 23.83
C MET A 838 33.58 -13.46 23.16
N PHE A 839 33.07 -12.26 22.82
CA PHE A 839 33.88 -11.19 22.24
C PHE A 839 34.95 -10.71 23.23
N SER A 840 36.11 -10.33 22.71
CA SER A 840 37.29 -9.96 23.50
C SER A 840 38.07 -8.81 22.85
N GLY A 841 39.03 -8.26 23.57
CA GLY A 841 39.77 -7.07 23.12
C GLY A 841 39.00 -5.77 23.38
N PRO A 842 39.50 -4.63 22.88
CA PRO A 842 38.89 -3.31 23.13
C PRO A 842 37.64 -3.08 22.29
N ILE A 843 36.73 -2.26 22.83
CA ILE A 843 35.61 -1.68 22.08
C ILE A 843 36.19 -0.74 21.01
N PRO A 844 35.85 -0.90 19.71
CA PRO A 844 36.31 0.00 18.67
C PRO A 844 35.83 1.44 18.91
N SER A 845 36.75 2.39 19.03
CA SER A 845 36.40 3.81 19.25
C SER A 845 35.58 4.41 18.10
N CYS A 846 35.75 3.89 16.89
CA CYS A 846 35.00 4.33 15.71
C CYS A 846 33.48 4.07 15.80
N LEU A 847 33.00 3.23 16.72
CA LEU A 847 31.56 3.08 16.96
C LEU A 847 30.91 4.39 17.38
N GLY A 848 31.68 5.29 18.03
CA GLY A 848 31.24 6.64 18.36
C GLY A 848 31.03 7.56 17.16
N ASN A 849 31.46 7.17 15.95
CA ASN A 849 31.30 7.96 14.73
C ASN A 849 30.15 7.47 13.85
N LEU A 850 29.35 6.51 14.32
CA LEU A 850 28.15 6.09 13.60
C LEU A 850 27.18 7.27 13.53
N SER A 851 26.73 7.58 12.32
CA SER A 851 25.56 8.44 12.15
C SER A 851 24.38 7.60 12.65
N LEU A 852 23.67 8.07 13.66
CA LEU A 852 22.37 7.53 14.05
C LEU A 852 21.33 8.41 13.38
N PRO A 853 21.05 8.26 12.06
CA PRO A 853 20.10 9.15 11.43
C PRO A 853 18.70 8.92 12.00
N MET A 854 18.01 10.00 12.38
CA MET A 854 16.55 10.06 12.29
C MET A 854 16.17 10.06 10.81
N GLN A 855 16.39 8.95 10.11
CA GLN A 855 15.77 8.78 8.80
C GLN A 855 14.31 8.44 9.07
N ARG A 856 13.41 9.42 8.82
CA ARG A 856 12.13 9.10 8.21
C ARG A 856 12.45 8.42 6.87
N LYS A 857 12.88 7.17 6.89
CA LYS A 857 12.61 6.31 5.75
C LYS A 857 11.11 6.44 5.56
N LYS A 858 10.70 6.77 4.34
CA LYS A 858 9.39 6.41 3.83
C LYS A 858 9.19 5.00 4.37
N ILE A 859 8.34 4.84 5.39
CA ILE A 859 7.75 3.54 5.69
C ILE A 859 7.39 3.05 4.31
N LEU A 860 7.77 1.80 3.99
CA LEU A 860 7.22 1.04 2.86
C LEU A 860 5.90 1.70 2.52
N GLU A 861 5.83 2.42 1.38
CA GLU A 861 4.54 2.88 0.90
C GLU A 861 3.79 1.57 0.82
N ILE A 862 3.02 1.28 1.87
CA ILE A 862 2.12 0.19 1.92
C ILE A 862 1.15 0.67 0.85
N GLY A 863 1.36 0.20 -0.39
CA GLY A 863 0.34 0.32 -1.39
C GLY A 863 -0.88 -0.27 -0.72
N PHE A 864 -1.89 0.55 -0.62
CA PHE A 864 -3.13 0.08 -0.10
C PHE A 864 -4.00 -0.14 -1.32
N TYR A 865 -4.39 -1.38 -1.56
CA TYR A 865 -5.31 -1.67 -2.65
C TYR A 865 -6.74 -1.51 -2.13
N GLY A 866 -7.39 -0.42 -2.53
CA GLY A 866 -8.85 -0.31 -2.43
C GLY A 866 -9.50 -1.32 -3.39
N PRO A 867 -10.74 -1.75 -3.14
CA PRO A 867 -11.55 -2.38 -4.17
C PRO A 867 -11.51 -1.57 -5.47
N SER A 868 -10.95 -2.14 -6.53
CA SER A 868 -11.13 -1.58 -7.87
C SER A 868 -12.54 -1.97 -8.32
N ILE A 869 -13.53 -1.15 -7.99
CA ILE A 869 -14.77 -1.16 -8.76
C ILE A 869 -14.35 -0.71 -10.16
N GLU A 870 -14.56 -1.55 -11.18
CA GLU A 870 -14.40 -1.14 -12.58
C GLU A 870 -15.17 0.17 -12.75
N GLU A 871 -14.51 1.23 -13.26
CA GLU A 871 -15.08 2.58 -13.47
C GLU A 871 -16.57 2.51 -13.82
N HIS A 872 -17.42 2.66 -12.82
CA HIS A 872 -18.86 2.62 -12.95
C HIS A 872 -19.37 3.92 -12.37
N GLU A 873 -19.78 4.84 -13.25
CA GLU A 873 -20.58 6.07 -13.12
C GLU A 873 -20.78 6.79 -11.75
N THR A 874 -20.03 6.49 -10.70
CA THR A 874 -20.03 7.23 -9.44
C THR A 874 -18.94 8.28 -9.55
N THR A 875 -19.35 9.54 -9.43
CA THR A 875 -18.46 10.71 -9.50
C THR A 875 -17.60 10.83 -8.24
N LEU A 876 -18.13 10.42 -7.07
CA LEU A 876 -17.41 10.33 -5.82
C LEU A 876 -16.50 9.10 -5.79
N ASN A 877 -15.21 9.34 -5.63
CA ASN A 877 -14.31 8.31 -5.12
C ASN A 877 -14.57 8.22 -3.62
N PHE A 878 -15.42 7.28 -3.19
CA PHE A 878 -15.86 7.09 -1.80
C PHE A 878 -14.76 6.70 -0.80
N GLY A 879 -13.50 7.05 -1.08
CA GLY A 879 -12.33 6.80 -0.26
C GLY A 879 -12.44 5.43 0.38
N MET A 880 -12.52 4.38 -0.45
CA MET A 880 -12.82 3.02 0.00
C MET A 880 -11.77 2.56 1.02
N ASP A 881 -12.03 2.92 2.27
CA ASP A 881 -11.11 3.00 3.40
C ASP A 881 -10.69 1.63 3.93
N SER A 882 -11.11 0.53 3.26
CA SER A 882 -10.54 -0.79 3.47
C SER A 882 -9.18 -0.87 2.77
N TYR A 883 -8.26 -0.06 3.24
CA TYR A 883 -6.86 -0.09 2.87
C TYR A 883 -6.24 -1.37 3.45
N TYR A 884 -6.32 -2.46 2.71
CA TYR A 884 -5.55 -3.67 3.01
C TYR A 884 -4.09 -3.36 2.71
N PRO A 885 -3.18 -3.62 3.65
CA PRO A 885 -1.78 -3.37 3.40
C PRO A 885 -1.27 -4.29 2.28
N ASP A 886 -0.36 -3.79 1.44
CA ASP A 886 0.37 -4.58 0.42
C ASP A 886 0.97 -5.88 1.01
N SER A 887 1.36 -5.84 2.29
CA SER A 887 1.82 -7.00 3.05
C SER A 887 1.37 -6.92 4.52
N TYR A 888 0.96 -8.06 5.11
CA TYR A 888 0.74 -8.16 6.57
C TYR A 888 2.03 -8.50 7.35
N LEU A 889 3.13 -8.78 6.65
CA LEU A 889 4.41 -9.10 7.28
C LEU A 889 5.17 -7.80 7.59
N GLU A 890 4.91 -7.23 8.76
CA GLU A 890 5.64 -6.05 9.26
C GLU A 890 6.97 -6.44 9.93
N GLU A 891 7.92 -5.50 9.92
CA GLU A 891 9.17 -5.67 10.64
C GLU A 891 8.98 -5.51 12.14
N VAL A 892 9.28 -6.57 12.89
CA VAL A 892 9.24 -6.59 14.35
C VAL A 892 10.59 -7.05 14.88
N ILE A 893 11.14 -6.31 15.84
CA ILE A 893 12.37 -6.69 16.54
C ILE A 893 12.17 -6.71 18.04
N GLU A 894 12.98 -7.51 18.73
CA GLU A 894 13.05 -7.51 20.19
C GLU A 894 14.43 -7.03 20.65
N PHE A 895 14.46 -5.99 21.49
CA PHE A 895 15.70 -5.40 21.99
C PHE A 895 15.65 -5.17 23.50
N THR A 896 16.80 -5.37 24.17
CA THR A 896 16.89 -5.25 25.63
C THR A 896 17.27 -3.81 26.01
N THR A 897 16.43 -3.14 26.78
CA THR A 897 16.69 -1.80 27.33
C THR A 897 15.93 -1.64 28.64
N LYS A 898 16.29 -0.68 29.49
CA LYS A 898 15.57 -0.40 30.75
C LYS A 898 15.31 -1.65 31.61
N SER A 899 16.27 -2.58 31.61
CA SER A 899 16.18 -3.88 32.30
C SER A 899 15.07 -4.83 31.83
N GLY A 900 14.45 -4.58 30.67
CA GLY A 900 13.41 -5.42 30.06
C GLY A 900 13.71 -5.76 28.59
N LEU A 901 13.09 -6.83 28.09
CA LEU A 901 13.08 -7.15 26.65
C LEU A 901 11.79 -6.59 26.05
N PHE A 902 11.92 -5.68 25.09
CA PHE A 902 10.79 -4.97 24.48
C PHE A 902 10.68 -5.28 22.99
N LEU A 903 9.44 -5.35 22.50
CA LEU A 903 9.09 -5.48 21.09
C LEU A 903 8.96 -4.09 20.46
N TYR A 904 9.58 -3.90 19.30
CA TYR A 904 9.54 -2.67 18.52
C TYR A 904 9.08 -2.99 17.11
N GLU A 905 8.05 -2.28 16.65
CA GLU A 905 7.43 -2.45 15.32
C GLU A 905 7.04 -1.10 14.71
N GLY A 906 6.81 -1.09 13.40
CA GLY A 906 6.33 0.06 12.64
C GLY A 906 7.16 1.34 12.88
N ASN A 907 6.46 2.45 13.11
CA ASN A 907 7.11 3.75 13.32
C ASN A 907 8.04 3.79 14.53
N ILE A 908 7.70 3.07 15.61
CA ILE A 908 8.46 3.11 16.85
C ILE A 908 9.87 2.53 16.64
N LEU A 909 9.99 1.48 15.83
CA LEU A 909 11.28 0.90 15.45
C LEU A 909 12.23 1.94 14.83
N SER A 910 11.72 2.84 13.99
CA SER A 910 12.53 3.88 13.35
C SER A 910 13.11 4.92 14.32
N TYR A 911 12.56 5.04 15.54
CA TYR A 911 13.06 5.95 16.58
C TYR A 911 14.03 5.27 17.56
N MET A 912 14.11 3.93 17.56
CA MET A 912 14.92 3.21 18.53
C MET A 912 16.38 3.11 18.09
N THR A 913 17.29 3.47 18.99
CA THR A 913 18.74 3.34 18.81
C THR A 913 19.36 2.78 20.09
N GLY A 914 20.28 1.83 19.96
CA GLY A 914 20.87 1.22 21.14
C GLY A 914 22.06 0.32 20.85
N ILE A 915 22.97 0.25 21.82
CA ILE A 915 24.14 -0.62 21.78
C ILE A 915 24.17 -1.47 23.04
N ASP A 916 24.06 -2.80 22.87
CA ASP A 916 24.25 -3.78 23.94
C ASP A 916 25.46 -4.68 23.62
N LEU A 917 26.51 -4.50 24.42
CA LEU A 917 27.73 -5.31 24.38
C LEU A 917 27.91 -6.12 25.68
N SER A 918 26.87 -6.23 26.51
CA SER A 918 26.96 -6.84 27.84
C SER A 918 27.29 -8.33 27.79
N CYS A 919 27.74 -8.88 28.92
CA CYS A 919 28.01 -10.30 29.09
C CYS A 919 28.98 -10.86 28.03
N ASN A 920 30.14 -10.22 27.91
CA ASN A 920 31.22 -10.60 27.00
C ASN A 920 32.56 -10.61 27.77
N ASN A 921 33.66 -10.77 27.04
CA ASN A 921 35.02 -10.76 27.58
C ASN A 921 35.82 -9.52 27.08
N LEU A 922 35.13 -8.39 26.85
CA LEU A 922 35.73 -7.15 26.36
C LEU A 922 36.67 -6.54 27.40
N THR A 923 37.74 -5.90 26.94
CA THR A 923 38.85 -5.41 27.78
C THR A 923 39.24 -3.99 27.34
N GLY A 924 40.20 -3.36 28.01
CA GLY A 924 40.65 -2.00 27.64
C GLY A 924 39.73 -0.92 28.19
N HIS A 925 39.85 0.30 27.65
CA HIS A 925 39.11 1.48 28.13
C HIS A 925 37.80 1.64 27.36
N ILE A 926 36.80 2.26 28.00
CA ILE A 926 35.61 2.74 27.29
C ILE A 926 36.03 3.92 26.39
N PRO A 927 35.83 3.86 25.06
CA PRO A 927 36.21 4.95 24.17
C PRO A 927 35.41 6.22 24.45
N SER A 928 36.09 7.36 24.51
CA SER A 928 35.44 8.66 24.72
C SER A 928 34.53 9.07 23.55
N GLU A 929 34.83 8.56 22.36
CA GLU A 929 34.11 8.80 21.12
C GLU A 929 32.68 8.28 21.18
N LEU A 930 32.36 7.26 21.99
CA LEU A 930 30.99 6.79 22.19
C LEU A 930 30.08 7.90 22.72
N GLY A 931 30.63 8.91 23.41
CA GLY A 931 29.90 10.10 23.83
C GLY A 931 29.40 11.00 22.68
N ASN A 932 29.80 10.74 21.43
CA ASN A 932 29.30 11.50 20.26
C ASN A 932 27.95 10.97 19.73
N LEU A 933 27.44 9.85 20.24
CA LEU A 933 26.18 9.24 19.81
C LEU A 933 24.97 9.94 20.46
N SER A 934 24.75 11.23 20.15
CA SER A 934 23.73 12.07 20.84
C SER A 934 22.31 11.50 20.83
N GLU A 935 21.98 10.73 19.79
CA GLU A 935 20.65 10.14 19.57
C GLU A 935 20.47 8.74 20.19
N ILE A 936 21.42 8.24 20.98
CA ILE A 936 21.34 6.89 21.58
C ILE A 936 20.36 6.84 22.75
N TYR A 937 19.42 5.88 22.75
CA TYR A 937 18.49 5.66 23.87
C TYR A 937 18.99 4.64 24.90
N SER A 938 19.75 3.62 24.46
CA SER A 938 20.23 2.55 25.33
C SER A 938 21.70 2.23 25.11
N LEU A 939 22.50 2.24 26.19
CA LEU A 939 23.90 1.79 26.17
C LEU A 939 24.15 0.81 27.32
N ASN A 940 24.43 -0.44 26.98
CA ASN A 940 24.73 -1.48 27.94
C ASN A 940 26.11 -2.10 27.67
N LEU A 941 27.03 -1.90 28.61
CA LEU A 941 28.40 -2.43 28.58
C LEU A 941 28.69 -3.35 29.78
N SER A 942 27.66 -3.76 30.52
CA SER A 942 27.83 -4.48 31.78
C SER A 942 28.41 -5.88 31.61
N HIS A 943 28.89 -6.48 32.70
CA HIS A 943 29.44 -7.84 32.70
C HIS A 943 30.54 -8.06 31.64
N ASN A 944 31.59 -7.23 31.72
CA ASN A 944 32.78 -7.31 30.88
C ASN A 944 34.04 -7.18 31.75
N LYS A 945 35.21 -6.97 31.13
CA LYS A 945 36.50 -6.72 31.81
C LYS A 945 37.05 -5.34 31.45
N LEU A 946 36.15 -4.36 31.27
CA LEU A 946 36.52 -2.99 30.91
C LEU A 946 37.25 -2.31 32.08
N THR A 947 38.21 -1.47 31.77
CA THR A 947 39.13 -0.82 32.71
C THR A 947 39.20 0.68 32.44
N GLY A 948 39.92 1.44 33.27
CA GLY A 948 40.08 2.89 33.09
C GLY A 948 38.89 3.68 33.64
N VAL A 949 38.74 4.92 33.19
CA VAL A 949 37.74 5.86 33.71
C VAL A 949 36.46 5.88 32.87
N ILE A 950 35.34 6.27 33.47
CA ILE A 950 34.11 6.58 32.74
C ILE A 950 34.32 7.88 31.95
N PRO A 951 34.11 7.90 30.62
CA PRO A 951 34.34 9.12 29.83
C PRO A 951 33.36 10.24 30.20
N SER A 952 33.89 11.43 30.48
CA SER A 952 33.05 12.63 30.72
C SER A 952 32.26 13.06 29.47
N SER A 953 32.66 12.60 28.28
CA SER A 953 31.95 12.83 27.03
C SER A 953 30.55 12.22 27.01
N PHE A 954 30.24 11.25 27.89
CA PHE A 954 28.90 10.66 27.99
C PHE A 954 27.83 11.68 28.43
N ALA A 955 28.22 12.82 29.00
CA ALA A 955 27.31 13.93 29.30
C ALA A 955 26.61 14.50 28.04
N LYS A 956 27.12 14.22 26.83
CA LYS A 956 26.53 14.64 25.56
C LYS A 956 25.39 13.72 25.06
N LEU A 957 25.15 12.59 25.71
CA LEU A 957 24.16 11.60 25.29
C LEU A 957 22.74 12.01 25.74
N HIS A 958 22.25 13.15 25.28
CA HIS A 958 21.05 13.78 25.85
C HIS A 958 19.75 12.95 25.73
N GLN A 959 19.67 12.02 24.78
CA GLN A 959 18.53 11.12 24.59
C GLN A 959 18.62 9.80 25.38
N ILE A 960 19.71 9.56 26.12
CA ILE A 960 19.91 8.27 26.78
C ILE A 960 18.90 8.05 27.91
N GLU A 961 18.21 6.92 27.85
CA GLU A 961 17.23 6.48 28.85
C GLU A 961 17.76 5.32 29.70
N SER A 962 18.66 4.51 29.16
CA SER A 962 19.26 3.37 29.86
C SER A 962 20.78 3.34 29.70
N LEU A 963 21.50 3.39 30.82
CA LEU A 963 22.96 3.29 30.88
C LEU A 963 23.39 2.27 31.94
N ASP A 964 23.95 1.15 31.50
CA ASP A 964 24.47 0.11 32.39
C ASP A 964 25.95 -0.18 32.13
N LEU A 965 26.78 0.13 33.13
CA LEU A 965 28.23 -0.08 33.14
C LEU A 965 28.67 -1.06 34.24
N SER A 966 27.71 -1.74 34.87
CA SER A 966 27.96 -2.58 36.04
C SER A 966 28.82 -3.81 35.74
N TYR A 967 29.39 -4.43 36.78
CA TYR A 967 30.21 -5.64 36.67
C TYR A 967 31.36 -5.50 35.66
N ASN A 968 32.25 -4.54 35.94
CA ASN A 968 33.47 -4.29 35.18
C ASN A 968 34.63 -3.97 36.14
N ASN A 969 35.79 -3.58 35.60
CA ASN A 969 36.98 -3.16 36.34
C ASN A 969 37.23 -1.65 36.18
N LEU A 970 36.18 -0.83 36.04
CA LEU A 970 36.29 0.63 35.88
C LEU A 970 36.79 1.27 37.17
N SER A 971 37.50 2.39 37.07
CA SER A 971 38.18 3.07 38.17
C SER A 971 38.12 4.59 38.00
N GLY A 972 38.57 5.35 39.00
CA GLY A 972 38.49 6.81 39.00
C GLY A 972 37.13 7.34 39.45
N GLU A 973 36.89 8.64 39.28
CA GLU A 973 35.66 9.31 39.72
C GLU A 973 34.53 9.15 38.70
N ILE A 974 33.28 9.17 39.20
CA ILE A 974 32.10 9.29 38.34
C ILE A 974 32.02 10.76 37.85
N PRO A 975 32.04 11.04 36.54
CA PRO A 975 32.03 12.42 36.05
C PRO A 975 30.76 13.16 36.48
N ASN A 976 30.91 14.26 37.22
CA ASN A 976 29.77 15.08 37.68
C ASN A 976 28.95 15.68 36.52
N GLN A 977 29.53 15.79 35.32
CA GLN A 977 28.81 16.24 34.13
C GLN A 977 27.66 15.32 33.73
N LEU A 978 27.65 14.04 34.15
CA LEU A 978 26.55 13.11 33.84
C LEU A 978 25.21 13.52 34.45
N VAL A 979 25.20 14.39 35.47
CA VAL A 979 23.98 14.94 36.08
C VAL A 979 23.13 15.71 35.06
N GLU A 980 23.70 16.15 33.93
CA GLU A 980 22.99 16.83 32.84
C GLU A 980 22.12 15.88 31.99
N LEU A 981 22.20 14.56 32.20
CA LEU A 981 21.39 13.56 31.50
C LEU A 981 19.97 13.48 32.08
N ASN A 982 19.07 14.30 31.54
CA ASN A 982 17.70 14.44 32.06
C ASN A 982 16.71 13.34 31.61
N SER A 983 17.06 12.56 30.60
CA SER A 983 16.22 11.48 30.05
C SER A 983 16.48 10.12 30.68
N LEU A 984 17.51 10.00 31.53
CA LEU A 984 17.97 8.74 32.08
C LEU A 984 16.98 8.15 33.08
N GLU A 985 16.45 6.96 32.80
CA GLU A 985 15.49 6.23 33.64
C GLU A 985 16.14 5.06 34.38
N VAL A 986 17.07 4.36 33.72
CA VAL A 986 17.76 3.19 34.28
C VAL A 986 19.26 3.42 34.25
N PHE A 987 19.88 3.37 35.42
CA PHE A 987 21.31 3.63 35.60
C PHE A 987 21.95 2.64 36.58
N SER A 988 23.06 2.04 36.17
CA SER A 988 23.85 1.17 37.03
C SER A 988 25.35 1.29 36.77
N MET A 989 26.12 1.48 37.84
CA MET A 989 27.58 1.45 37.88
C MET A 989 28.09 0.45 38.94
N ALA A 990 27.22 -0.45 39.39
CA ALA A 990 27.52 -1.38 40.47
C ALA A 990 28.69 -2.31 40.12
N TYR A 991 29.35 -2.86 41.14
CA TYR A 991 30.42 -3.85 41.01
C TYR A 991 31.54 -3.40 40.06
N ASN A 992 32.18 -2.28 40.42
CA ASN A 992 33.37 -1.73 39.76
C ASN A 992 34.41 -1.31 40.82
N ASN A 993 35.48 -0.62 40.40
CA ASN A 993 36.52 -0.09 41.27
C ASN A 993 36.50 1.46 41.31
N LEU A 994 35.32 2.06 41.22
CA LEU A 994 35.12 3.51 41.20
C LEU A 994 35.42 4.12 42.56
N SER A 995 35.87 5.39 42.55
CA SER A 995 36.37 6.13 43.70
C SER A 995 35.78 7.55 43.78
N GLY A 996 35.88 8.19 44.93
CA GLY A 996 35.43 9.58 45.11
C GLY A 996 33.94 9.70 45.46
N SER A 997 33.43 10.92 45.44
CA SER A 997 32.02 11.20 45.76
C SER A 997 31.10 10.80 44.62
N ILE A 998 29.97 10.17 44.92
CA ILE A 998 28.87 10.02 43.96
C ILE A 998 28.34 11.40 43.52
N PRO A 999 27.82 11.53 42.29
CA PRO A 999 27.24 12.79 41.82
C PRO A 999 26.11 13.29 42.73
N GLU A 1000 25.92 14.61 42.80
CA GLU A 1000 24.84 15.19 43.61
C GLU A 1000 23.47 14.69 43.11
N PRO A 1001 22.53 14.33 44.02
CA PRO A 1001 21.19 13.89 43.65
C PRO A 1001 20.35 15.06 43.13
N LYS A 1002 20.55 15.39 41.86
CA LYS A 1002 19.83 16.42 41.09
C LYS A 1002 19.19 15.77 39.86
N ALA A 1003 18.04 16.29 39.43
CA ALA A 1003 17.28 15.78 38.29
C ALA A 1003 17.11 14.24 38.37
N GLN A 1004 17.41 13.50 37.29
CA GLN A 1004 17.27 12.04 37.28
C GLN A 1004 18.20 11.31 38.24
N PHE A 1005 19.39 11.86 38.53
CA PHE A 1005 20.33 11.26 39.48
C PHE A 1005 19.81 11.21 40.93
N GLY A 1006 18.77 11.98 41.24
CA GLY A 1006 18.04 11.89 42.52
C GLY A 1006 17.11 10.68 42.64
N THR A 1007 16.81 9.97 41.54
CA THR A 1007 15.93 8.80 41.53
C THR A 1007 16.67 7.49 41.78
N PHE A 1008 17.99 7.47 41.57
CA PHE A 1008 18.82 6.27 41.72
C PHE A 1008 19.15 5.97 43.18
N ILE A 1009 19.13 4.68 43.52
CA ILE A 1009 19.30 4.17 44.88
C ILE A 1009 20.67 3.52 45.09
N GLU A 1010 20.95 3.06 46.31
CA GLU A 1010 22.21 2.40 46.70
C GLU A 1010 22.62 1.29 45.72
N ASN A 1011 21.67 0.47 45.24
CA ASN A 1011 21.91 -0.63 44.31
C ASN A 1011 22.59 -0.19 43.00
N SER A 1012 22.37 1.05 42.53
CA SER A 1012 23.02 1.56 41.31
C SER A 1012 24.53 1.76 41.49
N TYR A 1013 25.03 1.81 42.73
CA TYR A 1013 26.42 2.12 43.07
C TYR A 1013 27.11 1.02 43.90
N GLU A 1014 26.36 0.01 44.33
CA GLU A 1014 26.81 -1.10 45.19
C GLU A 1014 28.08 -1.77 44.64
N GLY A 1015 28.90 -2.36 45.52
CA GLY A 1015 30.07 -3.14 45.10
C GLY A 1015 31.28 -2.31 44.67
N ASN A 1016 31.22 -0.97 44.81
CA ASN A 1016 32.37 -0.07 44.63
C ASN A 1016 32.96 0.32 45.99
N PRO A 1017 34.14 -0.21 46.37
CA PRO A 1017 34.66 -0.03 47.74
C PRO A 1017 35.07 1.42 48.03
N PHE A 1018 35.54 2.16 47.02
CA PHE A 1018 36.12 3.50 47.17
C PHE A 1018 35.14 4.66 46.91
N LEU A 1019 33.87 4.37 46.62
CA LEU A 1019 32.84 5.41 46.51
C LEU A 1019 32.34 5.86 47.89
N CYS A 1020 32.01 7.15 47.99
CA CYS A 1020 31.45 7.77 49.18
C CYS A 1020 30.31 8.72 48.80
N GLY A 1021 29.44 9.06 49.76
CA GLY A 1021 28.36 10.01 49.58
C GLY A 1021 27.11 9.68 50.41
N PRO A 1022 26.13 10.59 50.45
CA PRO A 1022 24.95 10.46 51.31
C PRO A 1022 24.11 9.21 51.03
N ILE A 1023 23.92 8.85 49.76
CA ILE A 1023 23.13 7.67 49.34
C ILE A 1023 23.80 6.36 49.77
N LEU A 1024 25.13 6.33 49.83
CA LEU A 1024 25.92 5.16 50.23
C LEU A 1024 26.17 5.09 51.75
N HIS A 1025 25.66 6.06 52.51
CA HIS A 1025 25.93 6.19 53.95
C HIS A 1025 27.44 6.21 54.32
N LYS A 1026 28.30 6.69 53.41
CA LYS A 1026 29.77 6.77 53.57
C LYS A 1026 30.25 8.22 53.50
N SER A 1027 31.05 8.67 54.48
CA SER A 1027 31.58 10.03 54.51
C SER A 1027 32.77 10.22 53.56
N CYS A 1028 32.73 11.29 52.74
CA CYS A 1028 33.83 11.64 51.83
C CYS A 1028 34.89 12.49 52.56
N SER A 1029 35.77 11.84 53.31
CA SER A 1029 36.91 12.52 53.97
C SER A 1029 38.16 12.39 53.11
N LYS A 1030 38.85 13.51 52.83
CA LYS A 1030 40.10 13.54 52.03
C LYS A 1030 41.31 13.03 52.84
N THR A 1031 41.42 11.74 53.03
CA THR A 1031 42.68 11.02 53.27
C THR A 1031 42.34 9.54 53.27
N ASP A 1032 42.81 8.80 52.25
CA ASP A 1032 43.69 7.65 52.46
C ASP A 1032 44.03 6.99 51.12
N SER A 1033 45.31 7.07 50.78
CA SER A 1033 45.98 6.12 49.88
C SER A 1033 46.16 4.78 50.63
N PRO A 1034 46.24 3.64 49.93
CA PRO A 1034 46.05 2.35 50.58
C PRO A 1034 47.28 1.94 51.40
N SER A 1035 47.10 1.72 52.71
CA SER A 1035 48.05 1.00 53.53
C SER A 1035 47.38 -0.14 54.31
N THR A 1036 47.79 -1.34 53.92
CA THR A 1036 48.19 -2.48 54.76
C THR A 1036 47.22 -3.01 55.81
N ILE A 1037 46.89 -4.28 55.61
CA ILE A 1037 46.37 -5.27 56.57
C ILE A 1037 46.87 -5.03 58.00
N SER A 1038 45.94 -4.93 58.95
CA SER A 1038 46.15 -5.47 60.29
C SER A 1038 44.84 -5.89 60.96
N THR A 1039 44.92 -7.09 61.51
CA THR A 1039 44.01 -7.92 62.29
C THR A 1039 43.51 -7.32 63.62
N VAL A 1040 42.22 -7.59 63.89
CA VAL A 1040 41.67 -8.17 65.13
C VAL A 1040 41.13 -7.27 66.28
N SER A 1041 39.84 -7.54 66.54
CA SER A 1041 39.04 -7.66 67.79
C SER A 1041 38.53 -6.47 68.61
N GLU A 1042 37.20 -6.56 68.77
CA GLU A 1042 36.39 -6.50 70.00
C GLU A 1042 35.74 -5.16 70.43
N ASP A 1043 34.49 -5.04 69.97
CA ASP A 1043 33.25 -5.15 70.77
C ASP A 1043 32.66 -3.90 71.48
N LYS A 1044 31.41 -3.61 71.03
CA LYS A 1044 30.18 -3.21 71.73
C LYS A 1044 29.59 -1.82 71.44
N GLY A 1045 28.39 -1.89 70.87
CA GLY A 1045 27.36 -0.85 70.84
C GLY A 1045 26.10 -1.39 70.17
N GLU A 1046 25.14 -1.83 70.98
CA GLU A 1046 23.82 -2.36 70.60
C GLU A 1046 23.00 -1.37 69.77
N ASP A 1047 22.23 -1.90 68.80
CA ASP A 1047 20.77 -1.69 68.76
C ASP A 1047 20.07 -2.62 67.74
N GLY A 1048 19.23 -3.52 68.27
CA GLY A 1048 17.92 -3.87 67.70
C GLY A 1048 17.81 -4.68 66.40
N LEU A 1049 18.24 -5.95 66.38
CA LEU A 1049 17.79 -6.92 65.36
C LEU A 1049 16.58 -7.71 65.88
N ILE A 1050 15.47 -7.64 65.11
CA ILE A 1050 14.34 -8.57 65.23
C ILE A 1050 14.88 -9.99 65.07
N ASP A 1051 14.57 -10.83 66.07
CA ASP A 1051 15.01 -12.20 66.18
C ASP A 1051 14.64 -13.02 64.93
N THR A 1052 15.64 -13.34 64.10
CA THR A 1052 15.53 -14.11 62.86
C THR A 1052 14.81 -15.45 63.08
N TYR A 1053 14.86 -15.98 64.31
CA TYR A 1053 14.10 -17.16 64.69
C TYR A 1053 12.59 -16.92 64.70
N ASN A 1054 12.12 -15.79 65.26
CA ASN A 1054 10.70 -15.44 65.30
C ASN A 1054 10.14 -15.12 63.91
N PHE A 1055 10.94 -14.51 63.03
CA PHE A 1055 10.56 -14.31 61.63
C PHE A 1055 10.40 -15.65 60.90
N CYS A 1056 11.38 -16.55 61.01
CA CYS A 1056 11.30 -17.88 60.39
C CYS A 1056 10.11 -18.68 60.90
N VAL A 1057 9.83 -18.68 62.21
CA VAL A 1057 8.67 -19.37 62.78
C VAL A 1057 7.35 -18.76 62.29
N SER A 1058 7.22 -17.43 62.30
CA SER A 1058 6.00 -16.75 61.83
C SER A 1058 5.73 -16.97 60.34
N PHE A 1059 6.80 -16.98 59.52
CA PHE A 1059 6.72 -17.29 58.10
C PHE A 1059 6.29 -18.74 57.86
N LEU A 1060 6.86 -19.70 58.59
CA LEU A 1060 6.55 -21.12 58.45
C LEU A 1060 5.10 -21.42 58.89
N VAL A 1061 4.64 -20.80 59.97
CA VAL A 1061 3.24 -20.90 60.42
C VAL A 1061 2.29 -20.29 59.38
N SER A 1062 2.61 -19.11 58.86
CA SER A 1062 1.78 -18.45 57.83
C SER A 1062 1.70 -19.28 56.55
N TYR A 1063 2.83 -19.86 56.12
CA TYR A 1063 2.90 -20.72 54.94
C TYR A 1063 2.05 -21.99 55.10
N VAL A 1064 2.09 -22.63 56.26
CA VAL A 1064 1.28 -23.81 56.56
C VAL A 1064 -0.22 -23.46 56.60
N VAL A 1065 -0.59 -22.32 57.21
CA VAL A 1065 -1.99 -21.87 57.27
C VAL A 1065 -2.55 -21.57 55.87
N VAL A 1066 -1.78 -20.93 55.00
CA VAL A 1066 -2.19 -20.66 53.61
C VAL A 1066 -2.40 -21.97 52.85
N LEU A 1067 -1.49 -22.94 52.97
CA LEU A 1067 -1.62 -24.23 52.30
C LEU A 1067 -2.86 -25.01 52.77
N LEU A 1068 -3.12 -25.04 54.08
CA LEU A 1068 -4.33 -25.68 54.63
C LEU A 1068 -5.60 -24.96 54.18
N THR A 1069 -5.59 -23.63 54.12
CA THR A 1069 -6.74 -22.83 53.67
C THR A 1069 -7.06 -23.11 52.19
N ILE A 1070 -6.04 -23.17 51.34
CA ILE A 1070 -6.21 -23.54 49.92
C ILE A 1070 -6.81 -24.95 49.82
N PHE A 1071 -6.31 -25.91 50.59
CA PHE A 1071 -6.82 -27.28 50.57
C PHE A 1071 -8.30 -27.37 50.99
N VAL A 1072 -8.70 -26.62 52.03
CA VAL A 1072 -10.09 -26.53 52.50
C VAL A 1072 -10.99 -25.87 51.46
N VAL A 1073 -10.55 -24.78 50.83
CA VAL A 1073 -11.32 -24.08 49.76
C VAL A 1073 -11.53 -24.99 48.55
N LEU A 1074 -10.51 -25.76 48.15
CA LEU A 1074 -10.59 -26.71 47.05
C LEU A 1074 -11.43 -27.96 47.39
N TYR A 1075 -11.53 -28.32 48.67
CA TYR A 1075 -12.38 -29.44 49.11
C TYR A 1075 -13.86 -29.06 49.12
N ILE A 1076 -14.20 -27.86 49.62
CA ILE A 1076 -15.58 -27.39 49.81
C ILE A 1076 -16.20 -26.90 48.49
N ASN A 1077 -15.45 -26.21 47.63
CA ASN A 1077 -16.01 -25.57 46.44
C ASN A 1077 -15.60 -26.26 45.12
N PRO A 1078 -16.50 -27.01 44.47
CA PRO A 1078 -16.19 -27.77 43.26
C PRO A 1078 -15.88 -26.88 42.04
N TYR A 1079 -16.30 -25.60 42.03
CA TYR A 1079 -15.93 -24.65 40.97
C TYR A 1079 -14.45 -24.27 41.07
N TRP A 1080 -13.98 -23.85 42.24
CA TRP A 1080 -12.57 -23.51 42.47
C TRP A 1080 -11.65 -24.71 42.33
N ARG A 1081 -12.12 -25.92 42.69
CA ARG A 1081 -11.40 -27.16 42.41
C ARG A 1081 -11.16 -27.38 40.91
N ARG A 1082 -12.19 -27.20 40.07
CA ARG A 1082 -12.06 -27.35 38.61
C ARG A 1082 -11.19 -26.24 38.00
N ALA A 1083 -11.35 -25.00 38.46
CA ALA A 1083 -10.52 -23.88 38.03
C ALA A 1083 -9.05 -24.09 38.40
N TRP A 1084 -8.75 -24.57 39.61
CA TRP A 1084 -7.40 -24.89 40.07
C TRP A 1084 -6.77 -26.05 39.31
N PHE A 1085 -7.47 -27.17 39.10
CA PHE A 1085 -6.95 -28.26 38.27
C PHE A 1085 -6.82 -27.88 36.79
N SER A 1086 -7.65 -26.97 36.29
CA SER A 1086 -7.48 -26.38 34.95
C SER A 1086 -6.27 -25.44 34.90
N LEU A 1087 -6.03 -24.65 35.95
CA LEU A 1087 -4.85 -23.79 36.08
C LEU A 1087 -3.57 -24.62 36.23
N VAL A 1088 -3.57 -25.67 37.05
CA VAL A 1088 -2.45 -26.63 37.17
C VAL A 1088 -2.26 -27.41 35.87
N GLY A 1089 -3.35 -27.78 35.19
CA GLY A 1089 -3.31 -28.39 33.85
C GLY A 1089 -2.69 -27.45 32.83
N LYS A 1090 -3.07 -26.16 32.83
CA LYS A 1090 -2.46 -25.09 32.05
C LYS A 1090 -1.00 -24.90 32.44
N CYS A 1091 -0.63 -24.78 33.71
CA CYS A 1091 0.76 -24.66 34.16
C CYS A 1091 1.60 -25.90 33.83
N ILE A 1092 1.05 -27.11 33.85
CA ILE A 1092 1.76 -28.34 33.43
C ILE A 1092 1.93 -28.37 31.91
N THR A 1093 0.98 -27.87 31.13
CA THR A 1093 1.11 -27.74 29.66
C THR A 1093 2.07 -26.59 29.31
N THR A 1094 1.95 -25.42 29.91
CA THR A 1094 2.90 -24.30 29.80
C THR A 1094 4.31 -24.71 30.24
N CYS A 1095 4.47 -25.46 31.35
CA CYS A 1095 5.76 -26.01 31.77
C CYS A 1095 6.26 -27.13 30.85
N ARG A 1096 5.41 -27.99 30.27
CA ARG A 1096 5.87 -28.99 29.28
C ARG A 1096 6.33 -28.37 27.96
N TYR A 1097 5.77 -27.23 27.57
CA TYR A 1097 6.23 -26.47 26.41
C TYR A 1097 7.39 -25.50 26.73
N SER A 1098 7.64 -25.19 28.00
CA SER A 1098 8.71 -24.28 28.44
C SER A 1098 9.98 -25.00 28.99
N ASN A 1099 9.89 -26.27 29.40
CA ASN A 1099 10.94 -26.95 30.17
C ASN A 1099 12.11 -27.58 29.39
N VAL A 1100 12.24 -27.37 28.08
CA VAL A 1100 13.49 -27.74 27.38
C VAL A 1100 14.40 -26.54 27.13
N GLY A 1101 13.89 -25.30 27.20
CA GLY A 1101 14.68 -24.07 27.09
C GLY A 1101 14.92 -23.34 28.43
N ASN A 1102 13.90 -23.26 29.29
CA ASN A 1102 14.00 -22.41 30.50
C ASN A 1102 14.78 -23.02 31.67
N PHE A 1103 14.97 -24.34 31.71
CA PHE A 1103 15.81 -24.96 32.75
C PHE A 1103 17.32 -24.72 32.50
N LEU A 1104 17.72 -24.49 31.24
CA LEU A 1104 19.09 -24.05 30.90
C LEU A 1104 19.24 -22.54 31.06
N THR A 1105 18.20 -21.76 30.72
CA THR A 1105 18.16 -20.30 30.90
C THR A 1105 18.27 -19.91 32.38
N TYR A 1106 17.62 -20.65 33.29
CA TYR A 1106 17.76 -20.44 34.75
C TYR A 1106 19.13 -20.89 35.30
N HIS A 1107 19.81 -21.83 34.63
CA HIS A 1107 21.17 -22.24 35.01
C HIS A 1107 22.27 -21.33 34.43
N ILE A 1108 22.00 -20.62 33.33
CA ILE A 1108 22.91 -19.64 32.71
C ILE A 1108 22.68 -18.23 33.28
N PHE A 1109 21.47 -17.91 33.78
CA PHE A 1109 21.26 -16.75 34.67
C PHE A 1109 22.18 -16.80 35.90
N LYS A 1110 22.60 -18.01 36.30
CA LYS A 1110 23.58 -18.25 37.36
C LYS A 1110 25.05 -18.18 36.92
N ARG A 1111 25.31 -17.90 35.64
CA ARG A 1111 26.64 -17.65 35.06
C ARG A 1111 26.87 -16.18 34.70
N CYS A 1112 25.82 -15.36 34.71
CA CYS A 1112 25.87 -13.91 34.57
C CYS A 1112 25.39 -13.18 35.85
N VAL A 1113 25.39 -13.86 37.01
CA VAL A 1113 25.41 -13.28 38.36
C VAL A 1113 26.65 -13.82 39.07
#